data_AF-A0A2R7JVJ7-F1
#
_entry.id   AF-A0A2R7JVJ7-F1
#
_cell.length_a   1.000
_cell.length_b   1.000
_cell.length_c   1.000
_cell.angle_alpha   90.00
_cell.angle_beta   90.00
_cell.angle_gamma   90.00
#
_symmetry.space_group_name_H-M   'P 1'
#
loop_
_entity.id
_entity.type
_entity.pdbx_description
1 polymer ?
#
loop_
_entity_poly.entity_id
_entity_poly.type
_entity_poly.pdbx_seq_one_letter_code
_entity_poly.pdbx_strand_id
1 'polypeptide(L)'
;MDTEQYLSMRRQAFTNDGITAYPSTAFDINGTWDQSRYTDWQKTFLGKTALTTMLNVGIQGGSEKTQFRVSGSSSQQTTVFPGEFTYKKSGVQVNLNHASSDDRFRISFNAGYNLQNNNQPAFDFTYTAKYLAPNAPALYDNNGKLNWENNTWLNPLRNLEAKFKSKTKDLVASSVISYDLAKGIQIKANLGYNDLNHTETRISPSTIYNPAGNQTSAASTLYLTSTQRSSWIIEPQLNWDKDFGESKISFILGSTLQDQISTSFSQSGAGFSSNNLIYNLASASTVRALYSDNVQYRYQAFFTRINYNYKERYIINLTGRRDGSSRFGPGNQFATFGAFGAGWLFSKEKIFTESNWLSFGKLRASYGTTGSDQIGDYQYLDTYTSSGVLYDGVVGLQPSRLFNPDFGWETNKKMECAIESGFLQDRIFFTFAWYQNRSSNQLVGIPLASTSGFSSYQANLDALVQNSGLEFTLRTQNISNKNFNWSTNFNITSNRNKLLRFPNLAGSTYSQTYRIGMPLNVQLLYNYTGVNPQTGLYSFSDLNSDGKVSNPEDRQITADLTPRYFGGLQNQLSYKGWRLDFLFQFVKQKSKIAALETPGLMANQPVRLTDSWKQPGDQTAYQLYTAGYNSAAVNAAQQYNSSTASIADASFIRLK
;
A
#
# COMPACT_ATOMS: atom_id res chain seq x y z
N MET A 1 -29.83 -0.59 7.24
CA MET A 1 -31.25 -0.82 7.53
C MET A 1 -32.04 0.27 6.81
N ASP A 2 -33.30 -0.01 6.47
CA ASP A 2 -34.24 1.07 6.16
C ASP A 2 -34.63 1.85 7.43
N THR A 3 -35.45 2.90 7.28
CA THR A 3 -35.85 3.75 8.41
C THR A 3 -36.63 2.99 9.46
N GLU A 4 -37.56 2.11 9.06
CA GLU A 4 -38.40 1.38 10.01
C GLU A 4 -37.58 0.41 10.85
N GLN A 5 -36.73 -0.38 10.19
CA GLN A 5 -35.79 -1.31 10.85
C GLN A 5 -34.84 -0.56 11.79
N TYR A 6 -34.30 0.58 11.33
CA TYR A 6 -33.39 1.41 12.12
C TYR A 6 -34.08 1.96 13.37
N LEU A 7 -35.26 2.56 13.24
CA LEU A 7 -36.00 3.12 14.38
C LEU A 7 -36.49 2.02 15.33
N SER A 8 -36.89 0.85 14.81
CA SER A 8 -37.22 -0.32 15.63
C SER A 8 -36.03 -0.77 16.49
N MET A 9 -34.84 -0.88 15.88
CA MET A 9 -33.60 -1.16 16.60
C MET A 9 -33.34 -0.09 17.68
N ARG A 10 -33.45 1.20 17.34
CA ARG A 10 -33.21 2.30 18.28
C ARG A 10 -34.20 2.28 19.46
N ARG A 11 -35.49 2.06 19.24
CA ARG A 11 -36.51 1.94 20.31
C ARG A 11 -36.18 0.78 21.24
N GLN A 12 -35.93 -0.39 20.66
CA GLN A 12 -35.59 -1.60 21.43
C GLN A 12 -34.30 -1.40 22.25
N ALA A 13 -33.30 -0.70 21.70
CA ALA A 13 -32.05 -0.41 22.39
C ALA A 13 -32.26 0.42 23.67
N PHE A 14 -33.10 1.46 23.62
CA PHE A 14 -33.45 2.25 24.79
C PHE A 14 -34.29 1.45 25.80
N THR A 15 -35.23 0.62 25.33
CA THR A 15 -36.00 -0.29 26.19
C THR A 15 -35.09 -1.26 26.94
N ASN A 16 -34.13 -1.89 26.24
CA ASN A 16 -33.16 -2.80 26.83
C ASN A 16 -32.27 -2.12 27.88
N ASP A 17 -31.98 -0.83 27.68
CA ASP A 17 -31.21 -0.01 28.61
C ASP A 17 -32.05 0.57 29.76
N GLY A 18 -33.36 0.26 29.83
CA GLY A 18 -34.26 0.75 30.87
C GLY A 18 -34.66 2.22 30.73
N ILE A 19 -34.48 2.82 29.55
CA ILE A 19 -34.76 4.23 29.27
C ILE A 19 -36.14 4.36 28.61
N THR A 20 -37.09 4.96 29.34
CA THR A 20 -38.46 5.18 28.86
C THR A 20 -38.68 6.55 28.21
N ALA A 21 -37.88 7.55 28.58
CA ALA A 21 -37.88 8.88 27.98
C ALA A 21 -36.60 9.08 27.18
N TYR A 22 -36.74 9.24 25.86
CA TYR A 22 -35.57 9.40 24.98
C TYR A 22 -34.82 10.69 25.30
N PRO A 23 -33.46 10.67 25.32
CA PRO A 23 -32.65 11.86 25.52
C PRO A 23 -32.96 12.96 24.50
N SER A 24 -32.79 14.21 24.91
CA SER A 24 -32.96 15.38 24.01
C SER A 24 -32.00 15.36 22.82
N THR A 25 -30.88 14.65 22.92
CA THR A 25 -29.87 14.49 21.86
C THR A 25 -30.14 13.32 20.91
N ALA A 26 -31.13 12.47 21.19
CA ALA A 26 -31.51 11.34 20.34
C ALA A 26 -32.46 11.80 19.22
N PHE A 27 -32.01 12.77 18.42
CA PHE A 27 -32.83 13.50 17.45
C PHE A 27 -33.53 12.61 16.42
N ASP A 28 -32.90 11.49 16.08
CA ASP A 28 -33.40 10.50 15.14
C ASP A 28 -34.70 9.81 15.58
N ILE A 29 -34.95 9.72 16.90
CA ILE A 29 -36.05 8.94 17.47
C ILE A 29 -36.95 9.74 18.44
N ASN A 30 -36.48 10.85 18.99
CA ASN A 30 -37.22 11.65 19.98
C ASN A 30 -38.30 12.57 19.36
N GLY A 31 -38.47 12.53 18.04
CA GLY A 31 -39.43 13.35 17.29
C GLY A 31 -38.86 14.65 16.72
N THR A 32 -37.58 14.96 16.98
CA THR A 32 -36.91 16.13 16.39
C THR A 32 -36.73 15.97 14.88
N TRP A 33 -36.25 14.82 14.43
CA TRP A 33 -36.18 14.49 13.01
C TRP A 33 -37.43 13.73 12.56
N ASP A 34 -37.82 13.93 11.30
CA ASP A 34 -38.93 13.19 10.68
C ASP A 34 -38.65 11.68 10.66
N GLN A 35 -39.45 10.93 11.41
CA GLN A 35 -39.32 9.47 11.53
C GLN A 35 -39.84 8.69 10.32
N SER A 36 -40.56 9.34 9.40
CA SER A 36 -41.06 8.72 8.16
C SER A 36 -40.07 8.84 6.99
N ARG A 37 -39.09 9.73 7.12
CA ARG A 37 -38.09 10.02 6.08
C ARG A 37 -37.15 8.83 5.87
N TYR A 38 -36.81 8.57 4.62
CA TYR A 38 -35.76 7.62 4.23
C TYR A 38 -34.81 8.24 3.20
N THR A 39 -33.52 8.00 3.34
CA THR A 39 -32.49 8.31 2.34
C THR A 39 -31.52 7.15 2.19
N ASP A 40 -31.33 6.68 0.96
CA ASP A 40 -30.27 5.74 0.62
C ASP A 40 -28.92 6.49 0.54
N TRP A 41 -28.26 6.62 1.68
CA TRP A 41 -27.00 7.35 1.79
C TRP A 41 -25.86 6.74 0.96
N GLN A 42 -25.87 5.42 0.72
CA GLN A 42 -24.87 4.79 -0.14
C GLN A 42 -25.02 5.26 -1.57
N LYS A 43 -26.26 5.26 -2.10
CA LYS A 43 -26.53 5.82 -3.43
C LYS A 43 -26.25 7.32 -3.50
N THR A 44 -26.60 8.08 -2.46
CA THR A 44 -26.39 9.53 -2.43
C THR A 44 -24.91 9.93 -2.44
N PHE A 45 -24.06 9.25 -1.65
CA PHE A 45 -22.66 9.63 -1.49
C PHE A 45 -21.69 8.85 -2.39
N LEU A 46 -22.06 7.66 -2.86
CA LEU A 46 -21.17 6.76 -3.62
C LEU A 46 -21.73 6.39 -5.01
N GLY A 47 -22.92 6.89 -5.37
CA GLY A 47 -23.63 6.46 -6.58
C GLY A 47 -23.35 7.28 -7.84
N LYS A 48 -22.44 8.28 -7.82
CA LYS A 48 -22.09 9.00 -9.06
C LYS A 48 -21.20 8.15 -9.96
N THR A 49 -21.26 8.41 -11.26
CA THR A 49 -20.40 7.77 -12.25
C THR A 49 -19.02 8.43 -12.30
N ALA A 50 -17.96 7.64 -12.10
CA ALA A 50 -16.60 8.06 -12.38
C ALA A 50 -16.29 7.93 -13.88
N LEU A 51 -15.73 8.97 -14.47
CA LEU A 51 -15.34 9.01 -15.88
C LEU A 51 -13.82 9.07 -15.99
N THR A 52 -13.26 8.29 -16.90
CA THR A 52 -11.84 8.31 -17.24
C THR A 52 -11.67 8.56 -18.73
N THR A 53 -10.92 9.61 -19.08
CA THR A 53 -10.56 9.94 -20.45
C THR A 53 -9.05 9.92 -20.59
N MET A 54 -8.54 9.29 -21.64
CA MET A 54 -7.11 9.22 -21.93
C MET A 54 -6.87 9.50 -23.41
N LEU A 55 -5.92 10.40 -23.69
CA LEU A 55 -5.43 10.71 -25.01
C LEU A 55 -3.92 10.52 -25.03
N ASN A 56 -3.43 9.72 -25.98
CA ASN A 56 -2.01 9.51 -26.21
C ASN A 56 -1.72 9.82 -27.68
N VAL A 57 -0.74 10.69 -27.92
CA VAL A 57 -0.28 11.07 -29.26
C VAL A 57 1.22 10.86 -29.30
N GLY A 58 1.73 10.26 -30.37
CA GLY A 58 3.15 10.03 -30.53
C GLY A 58 3.58 10.11 -31.98
N ILE A 59 4.78 10.63 -32.19
CA ILE A 59 5.47 10.66 -33.48
C ILE A 59 6.80 9.94 -33.28
N GLN A 60 7.14 9.06 -34.21
CA GLN A 60 8.42 8.38 -34.26
C GLN A 60 9.02 8.53 -35.66
N GLY A 61 10.35 8.58 -35.74
CA GLY A 61 11.06 8.73 -37.00
C GLY A 61 12.57 8.59 -36.82
N GLY A 62 13.32 8.85 -37.88
CA GLY A 62 14.78 8.77 -37.87
C GLY A 62 15.37 8.10 -39.11
N SER A 63 16.65 7.80 -39.03
CA SER A 63 17.44 7.02 -40.00
C SER A 63 17.97 5.74 -39.36
N GLU A 64 18.83 5.00 -40.07
CA GLU A 64 19.54 3.84 -39.54
C GLU A 64 20.37 4.16 -38.28
N LYS A 65 20.98 5.35 -38.23
CA LYS A 65 21.92 5.74 -37.17
C LYS A 65 21.29 6.57 -36.07
N THR A 66 20.13 7.19 -36.31
CA THR A 66 19.45 8.01 -35.31
C THR A 66 17.96 7.73 -35.34
N GLN A 67 17.39 7.28 -34.23
CA GLN A 67 15.97 7.04 -34.08
C GLN A 67 15.43 7.90 -32.96
N PHE A 68 14.26 8.50 -33.15
CA PHE A 68 13.63 9.31 -32.12
C PHE A 68 12.13 9.02 -32.01
N ARG A 69 11.60 9.24 -30.81
CA ARG A 69 10.17 9.22 -30.53
C ARG A 69 9.82 10.34 -29.56
N VAL A 70 8.84 11.15 -29.93
CA VAL A 70 8.24 12.16 -29.06
C VAL A 70 6.78 11.78 -28.85
N SER A 71 6.33 11.73 -27.60
CA SER A 71 4.93 11.45 -27.29
C SER A 71 4.38 12.36 -26.21
N GLY A 72 3.15 12.80 -26.39
CA GLY A 72 2.34 13.45 -25.37
C GLY A 72 1.25 12.51 -24.86
N SER A 73 0.97 12.59 -23.57
CA SER A 73 -0.18 11.92 -22.96
C SER A 73 -0.96 12.92 -22.12
N SER A 74 -2.28 12.76 -22.10
CA SER A 74 -3.17 13.49 -21.19
C SER A 74 -4.25 12.54 -20.70
N SER A 75 -4.48 12.52 -19.40
CA SER A 75 -5.49 11.72 -18.76
C SER A 75 -6.25 12.54 -17.74
N GLN A 76 -7.56 12.28 -17.65
CA GLN A 76 -8.46 12.90 -16.69
C GLN A 76 -9.33 11.82 -16.05
N GLN A 77 -9.48 11.87 -14.73
CA GLN A 77 -10.30 10.96 -13.95
C GLN A 77 -11.19 11.75 -12.97
N THR A 78 -12.45 11.36 -12.84
CA THR A 78 -13.39 11.88 -11.83
C THR A 78 -13.72 10.82 -10.78
N THR A 79 -14.38 11.22 -9.69
CA THR A 79 -14.73 10.33 -8.57
C THR A 79 -16.22 10.01 -8.53
N VAL A 80 -16.59 8.96 -7.78
CA VAL A 80 -17.99 8.62 -7.47
C VAL A 80 -18.60 9.47 -6.34
N PHE A 81 -17.78 10.26 -5.64
CA PHE A 81 -18.23 11.14 -4.56
C PHE A 81 -19.00 12.37 -5.07
N PRO A 82 -19.88 12.97 -4.25
CA PRO A 82 -20.48 14.26 -4.58
C PRO A 82 -19.41 15.36 -4.66
N GLY A 83 -19.66 16.40 -5.46
CA GLY A 83 -18.67 17.44 -5.77
C GLY A 83 -17.92 17.23 -7.09
N GLU A 84 -17.12 18.23 -7.46
CA GLU A 84 -16.36 18.28 -8.71
C GLU A 84 -14.87 17.96 -8.43
N PHE A 85 -14.59 16.69 -8.17
CA PHE A 85 -13.24 16.19 -7.94
C PHE A 85 -12.67 15.60 -9.21
N THR A 86 -11.46 16.03 -9.55
CA THR A 86 -10.84 15.64 -10.81
C THR A 86 -9.34 15.56 -10.64
N TYR A 87 -8.80 14.45 -11.14
CA TYR A 87 -7.37 14.25 -11.28
C TYR A 87 -6.99 14.38 -12.76
N LYS A 88 -6.09 15.30 -13.09
CA LYS A 88 -5.54 15.50 -14.43
C LYS A 88 -4.04 15.25 -14.41
N LYS A 89 -3.57 14.43 -15.34
CA LYS A 89 -2.15 14.19 -15.58
C LYS A 89 -1.85 14.36 -17.05
N SER A 90 -0.91 15.23 -17.36
CA SER A 90 -0.42 15.46 -18.72
C SER A 90 1.10 15.41 -18.72
N GLY A 91 1.70 14.87 -19.77
CA GLY A 91 3.15 14.80 -19.86
C GLY A 91 3.64 14.60 -21.26
N VAL A 92 4.90 14.96 -21.46
CA VAL A 92 5.64 14.77 -22.72
C VAL A 92 6.83 13.90 -22.44
N GLN A 93 7.11 12.97 -23.36
CA GLN A 93 8.26 12.08 -23.31
C GLN A 93 9.03 12.14 -24.63
N VAL A 94 10.34 12.21 -24.53
CA VAL A 94 11.29 12.15 -25.63
C VAL A 94 12.18 10.94 -25.42
N ASN A 95 12.37 10.16 -26.48
CA ASN A 95 13.33 9.06 -26.53
C ASN A 95 14.18 9.25 -27.79
N LEU A 96 15.49 9.13 -27.65
CA LEU A 96 16.46 9.32 -28.72
C LEU A 96 17.51 8.22 -28.62
N ASN A 97 17.73 7.50 -29.71
CA ASN A 97 18.83 6.56 -29.86
C ASN A 97 19.73 7.04 -30.99
N HIS A 98 21.04 7.01 -30.78
CA HIS A 98 22.01 7.35 -31.79
C HIS A 98 23.20 6.39 -31.74
N ALA A 99 23.67 5.95 -32.90
CA ALA A 99 24.90 5.21 -33.11
C ALA A 99 25.81 6.02 -34.04
N SER A 100 27.12 6.02 -33.77
CA SER A 100 28.10 6.61 -34.68
C SER A 100 28.16 5.85 -36.00
N SER A 101 28.74 6.48 -37.03
CA SER A 101 28.89 5.86 -38.35
C SER A 101 29.63 4.52 -38.30
N ASP A 102 30.61 4.36 -37.41
CA ASP A 102 31.39 3.14 -37.18
C ASP A 102 30.78 2.16 -36.16
N ASP A 103 29.57 2.45 -35.64
CA ASP A 103 28.83 1.67 -34.64
C ASP A 103 29.52 1.47 -33.28
N ARG A 104 30.66 2.13 -33.04
CA ARG A 104 31.41 1.99 -31.80
C ARG A 104 30.82 2.81 -30.67
N PHE A 105 30.34 4.01 -30.96
CA PHE A 105 29.69 4.88 -29.98
C PHE A 105 28.16 4.75 -30.10
N ARG A 106 27.49 4.53 -28.96
CA ARG A 106 26.03 4.52 -28.88
C ARG A 106 25.55 5.32 -27.69
N ILE A 107 24.51 6.11 -27.90
CA ILE A 107 23.78 6.84 -26.86
C ILE A 107 22.28 6.60 -26.97
N SER A 108 21.66 6.29 -25.83
CA SER A 108 20.21 6.24 -25.65
C SER A 108 19.81 7.26 -24.59
N PHE A 109 19.09 8.30 -24.99
CA PHE A 109 18.57 9.34 -24.11
C PHE A 109 17.06 9.22 -23.99
N ASN A 110 16.54 9.30 -22.76
CA ASN A 110 15.12 9.31 -22.47
C ASN A 110 14.83 10.41 -21.45
N ALA A 111 13.85 11.27 -21.74
CA ALA A 111 13.39 12.29 -20.81
C ALA A 111 11.87 12.39 -20.82
N GLY A 112 11.28 12.56 -19.65
CA GLY A 112 9.84 12.75 -19.48
C GLY A 112 9.58 13.88 -18.50
N TYR A 113 8.62 14.75 -18.85
CA TYR A 113 8.14 15.80 -17.97
C TYR A 113 6.64 15.64 -17.75
N ASN A 114 6.24 15.43 -16.51
CA ASN A 114 4.85 15.21 -16.12
C ASN A 114 4.34 16.36 -15.25
N LEU A 115 3.14 16.82 -15.58
CA LEU A 115 2.34 17.75 -14.80
C LEU A 115 1.13 17.00 -14.25
N GLN A 116 0.92 17.10 -12.95
CA GLN A 116 -0.23 16.50 -12.26
C GLN A 116 -0.96 17.59 -11.50
N ASN A 117 -2.29 17.61 -11.63
CA ASN A 117 -3.18 18.48 -10.89
C ASN A 117 -4.34 17.65 -10.35
N ASN A 118 -4.36 17.44 -9.05
CA ASN A 118 -5.34 16.62 -8.37
C ASN A 118 -6.18 17.50 -7.42
N ASN A 119 -7.46 17.64 -7.74
CA ASN A 119 -8.46 18.19 -6.83
C ASN A 119 -9.21 17.02 -6.19
N GLN A 120 -8.88 16.70 -4.95
CA GLN A 120 -9.41 15.55 -4.25
C GLN A 120 -10.38 15.95 -3.13
N PRO A 121 -11.31 15.07 -2.74
CA PRO A 121 -12.12 15.29 -1.55
C PRO A 121 -11.22 15.51 -0.33
N ALA A 122 -11.47 16.57 0.42
CA ALA A 122 -10.76 16.83 1.67
C ALA A 122 -11.21 15.88 2.81
N PHE A 123 -12.31 15.16 2.61
CA PHE A 123 -12.92 14.24 3.56
C PHE A 123 -13.49 13.02 2.80
N ASP A 124 -13.44 11.85 3.43
CA ASP A 124 -14.05 10.62 2.90
C ASP A 124 -15.53 10.55 3.25
N PHE A 125 -16.39 10.33 2.24
CA PHE A 125 -17.83 10.19 2.41
C PHE A 125 -18.27 8.73 2.68
N THR A 126 -17.37 7.76 2.58
CA THR A 126 -17.70 6.34 2.73
C THR A 126 -18.21 6.00 4.13
N TYR A 127 -17.63 6.60 5.17
CA TYR A 127 -18.11 6.41 6.54
C TYR A 127 -19.54 6.96 6.71
N THR A 128 -19.76 8.20 6.28
CA THR A 128 -21.09 8.85 6.29
C THR A 128 -22.11 8.01 5.53
N ALA A 129 -21.76 7.51 4.35
CA ALA A 129 -22.63 6.72 3.49
C ALA A 129 -23.12 5.43 4.18
N LYS A 130 -22.32 4.84 5.07
CA LYS A 130 -22.61 3.57 5.75
C LYS A 130 -23.37 3.77 7.05
N TYR A 131 -23.00 4.76 7.84
CA TYR A 131 -23.43 4.88 9.25
C TYR A 131 -24.42 6.01 9.51
N LEU A 132 -24.69 6.89 8.55
CA LEU A 132 -25.69 7.95 8.76
C LEU A 132 -27.08 7.35 8.92
N ALA A 133 -27.84 7.83 9.93
CA ALA A 133 -29.21 7.41 10.17
C ALA A 133 -30.05 7.58 8.89
N PRO A 134 -30.84 6.58 8.47
CA PRO A 134 -31.59 6.64 7.21
C PRO A 134 -32.64 7.76 7.19
N ASN A 135 -33.12 8.21 8.36
CA ASN A 135 -34.01 9.35 8.51
C ASN A 135 -33.29 10.67 8.86
N ALA A 136 -31.96 10.73 8.78
CA ALA A 136 -31.23 11.98 8.99
C ALA A 136 -31.74 13.08 8.02
N PRO A 137 -31.65 14.37 8.39
CA PRO A 137 -32.33 15.45 7.68
C PRO A 137 -31.94 15.61 6.20
N ALA A 138 -32.75 16.38 5.46
CA ALA A 138 -32.50 16.69 4.06
C ALA A 138 -31.17 17.40 3.87
N LEU A 139 -30.36 17.01 2.87
CA LEU A 139 -29.08 17.69 2.52
C LEU A 139 -29.23 19.17 2.19
N TYR A 140 -30.40 19.59 1.74
CA TYR A 140 -30.69 20.98 1.42
C TYR A 140 -32.03 21.39 2.01
N ASP A 141 -32.14 22.67 2.38
CA ASP A 141 -33.41 23.28 2.76
C ASP A 141 -34.24 23.64 1.52
N ASN A 142 -35.45 24.18 1.73
CA ASN A 142 -36.35 24.58 0.65
C ASN A 142 -35.78 25.72 -0.23
N ASN A 143 -34.76 26.44 0.24
CA ASN A 143 -34.07 27.50 -0.49
C ASN A 143 -32.82 27.00 -1.22
N GLY A 144 -32.54 25.69 -1.18
CA GLY A 144 -31.37 25.08 -1.80
C GLY A 144 -30.05 25.30 -1.04
N LYS A 145 -30.09 25.82 0.19
CA LYS A 145 -28.90 25.97 1.04
C LYS A 145 -28.67 24.70 1.84
N LEU A 146 -27.44 24.51 2.34
CA LEU A 146 -27.14 23.40 3.26
C LEU A 146 -28.07 23.50 4.47
N ASN A 147 -28.86 22.46 4.70
CA ASN A 147 -29.72 22.36 5.87
C ASN A 147 -28.85 21.98 7.10
N TRP A 148 -29.15 22.57 8.24
CA TRP A 148 -28.48 22.33 9.53
C TRP A 148 -29.46 21.82 10.61
N GLU A 149 -30.72 21.62 10.25
CA GLU A 149 -31.81 21.12 11.08
C GLU A 149 -31.89 21.80 12.45
N ASN A 150 -31.99 23.13 12.47
CA ASN A 150 -32.02 23.93 13.71
C ASN A 150 -30.90 23.58 14.70
N ASN A 151 -29.68 23.33 14.19
CA ASN A 151 -28.47 22.97 14.94
C ASN A 151 -28.43 21.54 15.50
N THR A 152 -29.36 20.69 15.12
CA THR A 152 -29.42 19.28 15.56
C THR A 152 -28.62 18.36 14.65
N TRP A 153 -28.12 18.88 13.53
CA TRP A 153 -27.44 18.07 12.52
C TRP A 153 -26.24 18.78 11.89
N LEU A 154 -25.18 18.01 11.64
CA LEU A 154 -24.01 18.43 10.88
C LEU A 154 -24.09 17.82 9.48
N ASN A 155 -24.48 18.66 8.52
CA ASN A 155 -24.63 18.26 7.14
C ASN A 155 -23.31 17.77 6.53
N PRO A 156 -23.22 16.52 6.04
CA PRO A 156 -21.98 16.01 5.50
C PRO A 156 -21.46 16.79 4.28
N LEU A 157 -22.36 17.38 3.48
CA LEU A 157 -21.96 18.14 2.29
C LEU A 157 -21.23 19.44 2.62
N ARG A 158 -21.24 19.91 3.87
CA ARG A 158 -20.38 21.03 4.32
C ARG A 158 -18.91 20.79 3.98
N ASN A 159 -18.48 19.53 3.99
CA ASN A 159 -17.10 19.13 3.70
C ASN A 159 -16.68 19.36 2.25
N LEU A 160 -17.63 19.63 1.32
CA LEU A 160 -17.33 20.02 -0.06
C LEU A 160 -16.77 21.45 -0.17
N GLU A 161 -17.00 22.30 0.84
CA GLU A 161 -16.41 23.63 0.94
C GLU A 161 -14.90 23.57 1.19
N ALA A 162 -14.45 22.52 1.89
CA ALA A 162 -13.03 22.25 2.08
C ALA A 162 -12.43 21.69 0.79
N LYS A 163 -11.32 22.29 0.34
CA LYS A 163 -10.62 21.89 -0.88
C LYS A 163 -9.25 21.36 -0.55
N PHE A 164 -8.92 20.23 -1.14
CA PHE A 164 -7.59 19.66 -1.12
C PHE A 164 -7.06 19.63 -2.54
N LYS A 165 -6.01 20.41 -2.80
CA LYS A 165 -5.37 20.47 -4.12
C LYS A 165 -3.92 20.06 -4.01
N SER A 166 -3.53 19.13 -4.87
CA SER A 166 -2.18 18.64 -4.99
C SER A 166 -1.68 18.84 -6.41
N LYS A 167 -0.50 19.46 -6.55
CA LYS A 167 0.14 19.75 -7.83
C LYS A 167 1.53 19.17 -7.84
N THR A 168 1.85 18.38 -8.86
CA THR A 168 3.19 17.78 -9.01
C THR A 168 3.77 18.15 -10.37
N LYS A 169 5.04 18.51 -10.37
CA LYS A 169 5.91 18.61 -11.55
C LYS A 169 7.02 17.58 -11.37
N ASP A 170 7.23 16.75 -12.37
CA ASP A 170 8.14 15.60 -12.27
C ASP A 170 8.93 15.48 -13.58
N LEU A 171 10.23 15.74 -13.51
CA LEU A 171 11.19 15.56 -14.59
C LEU A 171 12.04 14.33 -14.30
N VAL A 172 11.97 13.34 -15.19
CA VAL A 172 12.85 12.18 -15.15
C VAL A 172 13.63 12.13 -16.45
N ALA A 173 14.96 12.16 -16.35
CA ALA A 173 15.86 12.06 -17.48
C ALA A 173 16.89 10.95 -17.25
N SER A 174 17.26 10.25 -18.31
CA SER A 174 18.27 9.20 -18.27
C SER A 174 19.03 9.12 -19.58
N SER A 175 20.31 8.78 -19.50
CA SER A 175 21.16 8.51 -20.64
C SER A 175 21.91 7.21 -20.42
N VAL A 176 21.97 6.38 -21.44
CA VAL A 176 22.90 5.25 -21.51
C VAL A 176 23.90 5.56 -22.59
N ILE A 177 25.17 5.68 -22.23
CA ILE A 177 26.26 5.98 -23.16
C ILE A 177 27.18 4.77 -23.17
N SER A 178 27.59 4.30 -24.35
CA SER A 178 28.51 3.18 -24.50
C SER A 178 29.49 3.39 -25.65
N TYR A 179 30.69 2.85 -25.47
CA TYR A 179 31.74 2.86 -26.47
C TYR A 179 32.43 1.49 -26.55
N ASP A 180 32.49 0.90 -27.74
CA ASP A 180 33.19 -0.35 -28.01
C ASP A 180 34.68 -0.04 -28.24
N LEU A 181 35.51 -0.25 -27.20
CA LEU A 181 36.95 -0.03 -27.25
C LEU A 181 37.63 -1.02 -28.20
N ALA A 182 37.19 -2.26 -28.17
CA ALA A 182 37.65 -3.35 -29.01
C ALA A 182 36.54 -4.40 -29.15
N LYS A 183 36.72 -5.39 -30.03
CA LYS A 183 35.75 -6.48 -30.17
C LYS A 183 35.57 -7.20 -28.83
N GLY A 184 34.35 -7.11 -28.29
CA GLY A 184 33.99 -7.73 -27.01
C GLY A 184 34.42 -6.94 -25.77
N ILE A 185 34.94 -5.71 -25.89
CA ILE A 185 35.24 -4.83 -24.74
C ILE A 185 34.47 -3.52 -24.91
N GLN A 186 33.58 -3.23 -23.97
CA GLN A 186 32.74 -2.03 -23.99
C GLN A 186 32.84 -1.29 -22.65
N ILE A 187 33.05 0.02 -22.73
CA ILE A 187 32.80 0.91 -21.60
C ILE A 187 31.39 1.45 -21.74
N LYS A 188 30.62 1.44 -20.65
CA LYS A 188 29.26 1.95 -20.62
C LYS A 188 29.03 2.76 -19.35
N ALA A 189 28.16 3.76 -19.43
CA ALA A 189 27.71 4.53 -18.28
C ALA A 189 26.19 4.70 -18.35
N ASN A 190 25.50 4.35 -17.26
CA ASN A 190 24.10 4.74 -17.07
C ASN A 190 24.07 6.02 -16.24
N LEU A 191 23.36 7.03 -16.72
CA LEU A 191 23.18 8.33 -16.06
C LEU A 191 21.68 8.54 -15.83
N GLY A 192 21.30 8.97 -14.63
CA GLY A 192 19.92 9.29 -14.30
C GLY A 192 19.83 10.59 -13.52
N TYR A 193 18.77 11.36 -13.78
CA TYR A 193 18.43 12.58 -13.06
C TYR A 193 16.91 12.63 -12.84
N ASN A 194 16.50 13.01 -11.63
CA ASN A 194 15.11 13.21 -11.28
C ASN A 194 14.96 14.53 -10.52
N ASP A 195 13.99 15.34 -10.92
CA ASP A 195 13.57 16.56 -10.24
C ASP A 195 12.05 16.56 -10.05
N LEU A 196 11.65 16.49 -8.78
CA LEU A 196 10.26 16.46 -8.35
C LEU A 196 9.96 17.73 -7.55
N ASN A 197 8.90 18.43 -7.93
CA ASN A 197 8.35 19.54 -7.17
C ASN A 197 6.86 19.28 -6.92
N HIS A 198 6.50 19.22 -5.65
CA HIS A 198 5.16 18.91 -5.19
C HIS A 198 4.65 20.01 -4.28
N THR A 199 3.45 20.52 -4.56
CA THR A 199 2.78 21.49 -3.70
C THR A 199 1.39 21.00 -3.37
N GLU A 200 1.08 20.95 -2.09
CA GLU A 200 -0.22 20.59 -1.54
C GLU A 200 -0.83 21.76 -0.79
N THR A 201 -2.13 21.96 -0.98
CA THR A 201 -2.92 22.90 -0.20
C THR A 201 -4.17 22.21 0.33
N ARG A 202 -4.48 22.45 1.59
CA ARG A 202 -5.75 22.07 2.21
C ARG A 202 -6.34 23.29 2.88
N ILE A 203 -7.58 23.61 2.54
CA ILE A 203 -8.32 24.70 3.18
C ILE A 203 -9.49 24.19 4.00
N SER A 204 -9.76 24.87 5.11
CA SER A 204 -10.99 24.76 5.88
C SER A 204 -11.59 26.15 5.98
N PRO A 205 -12.45 26.56 5.04
CA PRO A 205 -13.09 27.87 5.09
C PRO A 205 -14.14 27.92 6.21
N SER A 206 -14.46 29.11 6.70
CA SER A 206 -15.48 29.31 7.73
C SER A 206 -16.87 28.80 7.34
N THR A 207 -17.15 28.66 6.03
CA THR A 207 -18.41 28.14 5.48
C THR A 207 -18.64 26.65 5.75
N ILE A 208 -17.64 25.92 6.24
CA ILE A 208 -17.80 24.53 6.70
C ILE A 208 -18.54 24.43 8.05
N TYR A 209 -18.56 25.52 8.82
CA TYR A 209 -19.19 25.55 10.14
C TYR A 209 -20.67 25.93 10.02
N ASN A 210 -21.44 25.48 11.01
CA ASN A 210 -22.84 25.85 11.11
C ASN A 210 -22.96 27.38 11.29
N PRO A 211 -23.75 28.09 10.46
CA PRO A 211 -23.95 29.53 10.55
C PRO A 211 -24.39 30.04 11.94
N ALA A 212 -25.10 29.22 12.73
CA ALA A 212 -25.50 29.59 14.09
C ALA A 212 -24.31 29.85 15.03
N GLY A 213 -23.14 29.31 14.71
CA GLY A 213 -21.89 29.59 15.43
C GLY A 213 -21.25 30.94 15.08
N ASN A 214 -21.84 31.73 14.17
CA ASN A 214 -21.38 33.06 13.72
C ASN A 214 -19.88 33.12 13.35
N GLN A 215 -19.37 32.05 12.74
CA GLN A 215 -17.96 31.96 12.34
C GLN A 215 -17.67 32.90 11.17
N THR A 216 -16.67 33.77 11.32
CA THR A 216 -16.22 34.66 10.25
C THR A 216 -15.04 34.05 9.50
N SER A 217 -14.62 34.68 8.41
CA SER A 217 -13.41 34.32 7.65
C SER A 217 -12.14 34.28 8.51
N ALA A 218 -12.13 34.90 9.69
CA ALA A 218 -11.02 34.81 10.63
C ALA A 218 -10.77 33.38 11.14
N ALA A 219 -11.81 32.53 11.19
CA ALA A 219 -11.71 31.12 11.59
C ALA A 219 -11.23 30.20 10.45
N SER A 220 -11.07 30.74 9.24
CA SER A 220 -10.60 29.98 8.08
C SER A 220 -9.12 29.63 8.21
N THR A 221 -8.75 28.44 7.75
CA THR A 221 -7.36 27.97 7.77
C THR A 221 -6.89 27.50 6.40
N LEU A 222 -5.65 27.82 6.07
CA LEU A 222 -4.90 27.22 4.96
C LEU A 222 -3.75 26.42 5.53
N TYR A 223 -3.57 25.20 5.04
CA TYR A 223 -2.33 24.44 5.14
C TYR A 223 -1.69 24.40 3.75
N LEU A 224 -0.41 24.75 3.67
CA LEU A 224 0.40 24.72 2.46
C LEU A 224 1.65 23.92 2.73
N THR A 225 1.91 22.91 1.93
CA THR A 225 3.12 22.09 1.99
C THR A 225 3.79 22.07 0.63
N SER A 226 5.09 22.35 0.59
CA SER A 226 5.92 22.22 -0.61
C SER A 226 7.03 21.21 -0.34
N THR A 227 7.16 20.22 -1.22
CA THR A 227 8.22 19.22 -1.18
C THR A 227 8.99 19.24 -2.50
N GLN A 228 10.31 19.33 -2.42
CA GLN A 228 11.20 19.26 -3.57
C GLN A 228 12.14 18.08 -3.38
N ARG A 229 12.36 17.30 -4.43
CA ARG A 229 13.33 16.21 -4.42
C ARG A 229 14.14 16.23 -5.70
N SER A 230 15.44 16.40 -5.57
CA SER A 230 16.39 16.28 -6.68
C SER A 230 17.30 15.09 -6.41
N SER A 231 17.58 14.30 -7.44
CA SER A 231 18.50 13.17 -7.33
C SER A 231 19.21 12.90 -8.63
N TRP A 232 20.45 12.42 -8.54
CA TRP A 232 21.19 11.90 -9.68
C TRP A 232 21.80 10.54 -9.34
N ILE A 233 22.01 9.73 -10.38
CA ILE A 233 22.68 8.43 -10.29
C ILE A 233 23.62 8.25 -11.49
N ILE A 234 24.81 7.72 -11.23
CA ILE A 234 25.84 7.45 -12.24
C ILE A 234 26.35 6.02 -12.02
N GLU A 235 26.30 5.20 -13.05
CA GLU A 235 26.75 3.80 -13.01
C GLU A 235 27.72 3.50 -14.15
N PRO A 236 29.03 3.75 -13.97
CA PRO A 236 30.03 3.34 -14.94
C PRO A 236 30.26 1.83 -14.86
N GLN A 237 30.46 1.20 -16.01
CA GLN A 237 30.76 -0.23 -16.12
C GLN A 237 31.71 -0.53 -17.29
N LEU A 238 32.53 -1.56 -17.08
CA LEU A 238 33.32 -2.25 -18.08
C LEU A 238 32.65 -3.60 -18.35
N ASN A 239 32.30 -3.83 -19.60
CA ASN A 239 31.72 -5.08 -20.08
C ASN A 239 32.77 -5.80 -20.95
N TRP A 240 32.94 -7.09 -20.72
CA TRP A 240 33.79 -7.94 -21.53
C TRP A 240 33.06 -9.23 -21.92
N ASP A 241 32.93 -9.46 -23.22
CA ASP A 241 32.28 -10.63 -23.80
C ASP A 241 33.28 -11.39 -24.69
N LYS A 242 33.46 -12.68 -24.42
CA LYS A 242 34.37 -13.53 -25.18
C LYS A 242 33.76 -14.89 -25.48
N ASP A 243 33.79 -15.24 -26.76
CA ASP A 243 33.39 -16.54 -27.28
C ASP A 243 34.65 -17.37 -27.60
N PHE A 244 34.71 -18.57 -27.01
CA PHE A 244 35.75 -19.59 -27.19
C PHE A 244 35.19 -20.85 -27.88
N GLY A 245 34.17 -20.69 -28.72
CA GLY A 245 33.49 -21.77 -29.43
C GLY A 245 32.41 -22.42 -28.56
N GLU A 246 32.76 -23.51 -27.87
CA GLU A 246 31.80 -24.19 -26.98
C GLU A 246 31.58 -23.43 -25.66
N SER A 247 32.43 -22.45 -25.34
CA SER A 247 32.41 -21.70 -24.09
C SER A 247 32.22 -20.21 -24.36
N LYS A 248 31.21 -19.59 -23.74
CA LYS A 248 31.00 -18.13 -23.77
C LYS A 248 31.14 -17.57 -22.36
N ILE A 249 31.93 -16.52 -22.20
CA ILE A 249 32.12 -15.80 -20.93
C ILE A 249 31.69 -14.36 -21.12
N SER A 250 30.83 -13.87 -20.24
CA SER A 250 30.50 -12.45 -20.09
C SER A 250 30.90 -11.97 -18.70
N PHE A 251 31.66 -10.90 -18.64
CA PHE A 251 32.14 -10.27 -17.42
C PHE A 251 31.69 -8.81 -17.36
N ILE A 252 31.25 -8.38 -16.18
CA ILE A 252 30.93 -6.99 -15.89
C ILE A 252 31.65 -6.59 -14.62
N LEU A 253 32.26 -5.40 -14.64
CA LEU A 253 32.77 -4.69 -13.48
C LEU A 253 32.18 -3.28 -13.49
N GLY A 254 31.55 -2.84 -12.40
CA GLY A 254 30.94 -1.53 -12.35
C GLY A 254 30.86 -0.93 -10.97
N SER A 255 30.43 0.32 -10.93
CA SER A 255 30.18 1.10 -9.71
C SER A 255 28.83 1.79 -9.81
N THR A 256 28.26 2.18 -8.68
CA THR A 256 27.07 3.02 -8.57
C THR A 256 27.39 4.19 -7.66
N LEU A 257 27.03 5.40 -8.07
CA LEU A 257 27.10 6.62 -7.26
C LEU A 257 25.74 7.30 -7.31
N GLN A 258 25.17 7.62 -6.15
CA GLN A 258 23.87 8.26 -6.07
C GLN A 258 23.86 9.31 -4.95
N ASP A 259 23.24 10.45 -5.24
CA ASP A 259 22.92 11.49 -4.27
C ASP A 259 21.47 11.94 -4.48
N GLN A 260 20.76 12.16 -3.39
CA GLN A 260 19.39 12.67 -3.37
C GLN A 260 19.26 13.70 -2.27
N ILE A 261 18.67 14.84 -2.58
CA ILE A 261 18.29 15.87 -1.62
C ILE A 261 16.77 16.01 -1.66
N SER A 262 16.14 15.95 -0.49
CA SER A 262 14.71 16.19 -0.30
C SER A 262 14.53 17.35 0.67
N THR A 263 13.83 18.39 0.25
CA THR A 263 13.40 19.47 1.13
C THR A 263 11.89 19.45 1.25
N SER A 264 11.38 19.74 2.43
CA SER A 264 9.95 19.84 2.65
C SER A 264 9.66 20.95 3.64
N PHE A 265 8.73 21.84 3.27
CA PHE A 265 8.36 22.99 4.07
C PHE A 265 6.84 23.07 4.15
N SER A 266 6.31 23.09 5.37
CA SER A 266 4.88 23.23 5.62
C SER A 266 4.56 24.42 6.50
N GLN A 267 3.47 25.07 6.15
CA GLN A 267 3.02 26.30 6.76
C GLN A 267 1.51 26.26 6.95
N SER A 268 1.02 26.96 7.95
CA SER A 268 -0.39 27.27 8.12
C SER A 268 -0.64 28.76 8.17
N GLY A 269 -1.71 29.22 7.54
CA GLY A 269 -2.26 30.57 7.68
C GLY A 269 -3.65 30.53 8.32
N ALA A 270 -3.95 31.48 9.19
CA ALA A 270 -5.27 31.68 9.80
C ALA A 270 -5.56 33.18 10.00
N GLY A 271 -6.82 33.52 10.30
CA GLY A 271 -7.20 34.91 10.56
C GLY A 271 -7.36 35.75 9.29
N PHE A 272 -7.95 35.18 8.24
CA PHE A 272 -8.16 35.88 6.97
C PHE A 272 -9.31 36.88 7.07
N SER A 273 -9.18 38.02 6.38
CA SER A 273 -10.26 39.00 6.26
C SER A 273 -11.42 38.50 5.38
N SER A 274 -11.16 37.59 4.44
CA SER A 274 -12.17 36.98 3.56
C SER A 274 -11.76 35.58 3.12
N ASN A 275 -12.73 34.68 2.95
CA ASN A 275 -12.49 33.33 2.40
C ASN A 275 -11.97 33.36 0.96
N ASN A 276 -12.20 34.45 0.22
CA ASN A 276 -11.65 34.61 -1.14
C ASN A 276 -10.13 34.79 -1.13
N LEU A 277 -9.55 35.23 -0.01
CA LEU A 277 -8.11 35.44 0.17
C LEU A 277 -7.41 34.25 0.82
N ILE A 278 -8.12 33.14 1.08
CA ILE A 278 -7.59 32.01 1.87
C ILE A 278 -6.33 31.35 1.27
N TYR A 279 -6.13 31.45 -0.04
CA TYR A 279 -4.93 30.93 -0.72
C TYR A 279 -3.75 31.91 -0.70
N ASN A 280 -3.95 33.15 -0.24
CA ASN A 280 -2.90 34.15 -0.10
C ASN A 280 -2.45 34.19 1.35
N LEU A 281 -1.32 33.52 1.65
CA LEU A 281 -0.74 33.52 3.00
C LEU A 281 -0.45 34.93 3.53
N ALA A 282 -0.17 35.91 2.67
CA ALA A 282 0.05 37.30 3.10
C ALA A 282 -1.22 37.99 3.62
N SER A 283 -2.40 37.42 3.36
CA SER A 283 -3.69 37.92 3.87
C SER A 283 -4.10 37.26 5.20
N ALA A 284 -3.30 36.35 5.73
CA ALA A 284 -3.51 35.75 7.04
C ALA A 284 -2.96 36.70 8.13
N SER A 285 -3.72 36.91 9.21
CA SER A 285 -3.19 37.65 10.37
C SER A 285 -2.15 36.84 11.15
N THR A 286 -2.19 35.51 11.04
CA THR A 286 -1.22 34.60 11.66
C THR A 286 -0.71 33.62 10.62
N VAL A 287 0.62 33.56 10.46
CA VAL A 287 1.31 32.54 9.68
C VAL A 287 2.25 31.78 10.60
N ARG A 288 2.22 30.45 10.53
CA ARG A 288 3.09 29.57 11.31
C ARG A 288 3.81 28.62 10.38
N ALA A 289 5.12 28.47 10.56
CA ALA A 289 5.84 27.31 10.04
C ALA A 289 5.46 26.10 10.88
N LEU A 290 5.02 25.01 10.23
CA LEU A 290 4.65 23.76 10.89
C LEU A 290 5.82 22.79 10.95
N TYR A 291 6.57 22.67 9.84
CA TYR A 291 7.82 21.92 9.78
C TYR A 291 8.68 22.43 8.61
N SER A 292 10.00 22.22 8.69
CA SER A 292 10.98 22.60 7.66
C SER A 292 12.16 21.64 7.69
N ASP A 293 12.21 20.74 6.72
CA ASP A 293 13.18 19.64 6.69
C ASP A 293 14.06 19.71 5.43
N ASN A 294 15.32 19.33 5.58
CA ASN A 294 16.27 19.09 4.50
C ASN A 294 17.02 17.80 4.79
N VAL A 295 16.90 16.83 3.89
CA VAL A 295 17.43 15.49 4.04
C VAL A 295 18.26 15.12 2.82
N GLN A 296 19.51 14.75 3.05
CA GLN A 296 20.40 14.23 2.02
C GLN A 296 20.59 12.72 2.18
N TYR A 297 20.57 11.99 1.08
CA TYR A 297 20.87 10.57 1.02
C TYR A 297 21.95 10.31 -0.02
N ARG A 298 22.98 9.56 0.37
CA ARG A 298 24.07 9.10 -0.48
C ARG A 298 24.19 7.59 -0.47
N TYR A 299 24.49 7.04 -1.64
CA TYR A 299 24.74 5.62 -1.85
C TYR A 299 25.90 5.40 -2.82
N GLN A 300 26.71 4.40 -2.52
CA GLN A 300 27.81 3.96 -3.36
C GLN A 300 27.84 2.43 -3.41
N ALA A 301 28.10 1.85 -4.57
CA ALA A 301 28.32 0.41 -4.67
C ALA A 301 29.42 0.06 -5.66
N PHE A 302 30.06 -1.08 -5.45
CA PHE A 302 30.96 -1.72 -6.41
C PHE A 302 30.42 -3.11 -6.70
N PHE A 303 30.35 -3.50 -7.97
CA PHE A 303 29.77 -4.77 -8.35
C PHE A 303 30.51 -5.45 -9.48
N THR A 304 30.43 -6.78 -9.48
CA THR A 304 30.90 -7.63 -10.57
C THR A 304 29.90 -8.74 -10.86
N ARG A 305 29.88 -9.17 -12.13
CA ARG A 305 29.10 -10.31 -12.59
C ARG A 305 29.91 -11.13 -13.59
N ILE A 306 29.91 -12.44 -13.41
CA ILE A 306 30.46 -13.40 -14.36
C ILE A 306 29.31 -14.31 -14.80
N ASN A 307 29.09 -14.39 -16.11
CA ASN A 307 28.25 -15.41 -16.73
C ASN A 307 29.15 -16.35 -17.52
N TYR A 308 29.03 -17.64 -17.26
CA TYR A 308 29.67 -18.68 -18.04
C TYR A 308 28.60 -19.56 -18.67
N ASN A 309 28.73 -19.80 -19.96
CA ASN A 309 27.82 -20.62 -20.73
C ASN A 309 28.62 -21.65 -21.52
N TYR A 310 28.44 -22.93 -21.17
CA TYR A 310 29.02 -24.06 -21.88
C TYR A 310 27.97 -24.73 -22.76
N LYS A 311 28.25 -24.77 -24.07
CA LYS A 311 27.42 -25.38 -25.13
C LYS A 311 26.00 -24.85 -25.22
N GLU A 312 25.71 -23.71 -24.61
CA GLU A 312 24.33 -23.24 -24.43
C GLU A 312 23.46 -24.24 -23.67
N ARG A 313 24.08 -25.05 -22.81
CA ARG A 313 23.46 -26.11 -22.00
C ARG A 313 23.64 -25.85 -20.51
N TYR A 314 24.87 -25.60 -20.09
CA TYR A 314 25.22 -25.39 -18.70
C TYR A 314 25.56 -23.91 -18.50
N ILE A 315 24.77 -23.25 -17.67
CA ILE A 315 24.85 -21.81 -17.45
C ILE A 315 25.19 -21.59 -15.98
N ILE A 316 26.26 -20.87 -15.70
CA ILE A 316 26.66 -20.46 -14.36
C ILE A 316 26.64 -18.93 -14.30
N ASN A 317 26.06 -18.38 -13.24
CA ASN A 317 26.06 -16.96 -12.94
C ASN A 317 26.66 -16.74 -11.55
N LEU A 318 27.68 -15.89 -11.47
CA LEU A 318 28.27 -15.42 -10.23
C LEU A 318 28.08 -13.91 -10.16
N THR A 319 27.64 -13.40 -9.02
CA THR A 319 27.59 -11.97 -8.75
C THR A 319 28.18 -11.66 -7.38
N GLY A 320 28.85 -10.52 -7.29
CA GLY A 320 29.37 -9.98 -6.05
C GLY A 320 29.17 -8.47 -6.02
N ARG A 321 28.76 -7.93 -4.88
CA ARG A 321 28.56 -6.50 -4.67
C ARG A 321 29.02 -6.07 -3.28
N ARG A 322 29.58 -4.88 -3.18
CA ARG A 322 29.81 -4.17 -1.91
C ARG A 322 29.06 -2.85 -1.97
N ASP A 323 28.03 -2.74 -1.16
CA ASP A 323 27.09 -1.62 -1.17
C ASP A 323 27.29 -0.78 0.09
N GLY A 324 27.19 0.54 -0.05
CA GLY A 324 27.44 1.54 0.97
C GLY A 324 26.29 2.55 1.05
N SER A 325 25.73 2.76 2.24
CA SER A 325 24.61 3.68 2.47
C SER A 325 24.91 4.66 3.60
N SER A 326 24.58 5.94 3.38
CA SER A 326 24.70 7.02 4.38
C SER A 326 23.71 6.94 5.54
N ARG A 327 22.74 6.01 5.46
CA ARG A 327 21.70 5.83 6.49
C ARG A 327 22.16 5.07 7.73
N PHE A 328 23.30 4.41 7.66
CA PHE A 328 23.84 3.58 8.75
C PHE A 328 24.96 4.27 9.51
N GLY A 329 25.18 3.80 10.73
CA GLY A 329 26.20 4.35 11.63
C GLY A 329 27.64 4.14 11.13
N PRO A 330 28.60 4.91 11.65
CA PRO A 330 30.02 4.73 11.36
C PRO A 330 30.47 3.28 11.57
N GLY A 331 31.12 2.68 10.57
CA GLY A 331 31.56 1.28 10.59
C GLY A 331 30.54 0.29 10.00
N ASN A 332 29.27 0.66 9.92
CA ASN A 332 28.18 -0.17 9.41
C ASN A 332 27.66 0.27 8.03
N GLN A 333 28.27 1.30 7.43
CA GLN A 333 27.81 1.84 6.14
C GLN A 333 27.89 0.83 5.00
N PHE A 334 28.90 -0.06 5.01
CA PHE A 334 29.15 -1.00 3.93
C PHE A 334 28.78 -2.44 4.27
N ALA A 335 28.11 -3.12 3.33
CA ALA A 335 27.83 -4.56 3.40
C ALA A 335 28.20 -5.26 2.08
N THR A 336 28.46 -6.57 2.15
CA THR A 336 28.85 -7.38 0.99
C THR A 336 27.83 -8.45 0.71
N PHE A 337 27.42 -8.53 -0.55
CA PHE A 337 26.38 -9.41 -1.04
C PHE A 337 26.89 -10.21 -2.22
N GLY A 338 26.48 -11.47 -2.31
CA GLY A 338 26.89 -12.35 -3.41
C GLY A 338 25.80 -13.33 -3.78
N ALA A 339 25.80 -13.76 -5.04
CA ALA A 339 24.88 -14.80 -5.49
C ALA A 339 25.54 -15.77 -6.47
N PHE A 340 25.10 -17.01 -6.38
CA PHE A 340 25.40 -18.10 -7.30
C PHE A 340 24.11 -18.56 -7.95
N GLY A 341 24.13 -18.77 -9.27
CA GLY A 341 23.03 -19.36 -10.01
C GLY A 341 23.53 -20.37 -11.03
N ALA A 342 22.84 -21.49 -11.14
CA ALA A 342 23.10 -22.52 -12.13
C ALA A 342 21.83 -22.82 -12.94
N GLY A 343 22.01 -23.06 -14.24
CA GLY A 343 20.96 -23.46 -15.16
C GLY A 343 21.43 -24.59 -16.06
N TRP A 344 20.57 -25.57 -16.28
CA TRP A 344 20.82 -26.70 -17.17
C TRP A 344 19.66 -26.85 -18.15
N LEU A 345 19.93 -26.65 -19.43
CA LEU A 345 18.98 -26.90 -20.51
C LEU A 345 19.04 -28.37 -20.91
N PHE A 346 18.36 -29.22 -20.13
CA PHE A 346 18.37 -30.67 -20.34
C PHE A 346 17.72 -31.09 -21.67
N SER A 347 16.85 -30.28 -22.28
CA SER A 347 16.29 -30.59 -23.60
C SER A 347 17.32 -30.59 -24.74
N LYS A 348 18.54 -30.06 -24.49
CA LYS A 348 19.66 -30.12 -25.43
C LYS A 348 20.51 -31.39 -25.27
N GLU A 349 20.21 -32.27 -24.32
CA GLU A 349 20.88 -33.56 -24.21
C GLU A 349 20.37 -34.54 -25.28
N LYS A 350 21.25 -35.44 -25.74
CA LYS A 350 20.98 -36.33 -26.89
C LYS A 350 19.69 -37.13 -26.74
N ILE A 351 19.44 -37.64 -25.53
CA ILE A 351 18.25 -38.44 -25.17
C ILE A 351 16.94 -37.68 -25.45
N PHE A 352 16.96 -36.35 -25.31
CA PHE A 352 15.77 -35.51 -25.47
C PHE A 352 15.69 -34.85 -26.84
N THR A 353 16.82 -34.58 -27.50
CA THR A 353 16.83 -34.03 -28.86
C THR A 353 16.25 -34.98 -29.90
N GLU A 354 16.26 -36.28 -29.64
CA GLU A 354 15.65 -37.30 -30.50
C GLU A 354 14.13 -37.46 -30.25
N SER A 355 13.60 -36.80 -29.22
CA SER A 355 12.21 -36.93 -28.81
C SER A 355 11.35 -35.77 -29.34
N ASN A 356 10.25 -36.08 -30.03
CA ASN A 356 9.34 -35.06 -30.59
C ASN A 356 8.35 -34.49 -29.57
N TRP A 357 8.27 -35.07 -28.37
CA TRP A 357 7.28 -34.70 -27.36
C TRP A 357 7.77 -33.59 -26.43
N LEU A 358 9.08 -33.47 -26.17
CA LEU A 358 9.70 -32.42 -25.37
C LEU A 358 10.38 -31.39 -26.28
N SER A 359 9.87 -30.16 -26.32
CA SER A 359 10.44 -29.06 -27.10
C SER A 359 11.41 -28.20 -26.29
N PHE A 360 11.18 -28.05 -24.99
CA PHE A 360 12.03 -27.25 -24.11
C PHE A 360 12.09 -27.85 -22.71
N GLY A 361 13.27 -27.80 -22.09
CA GLY A 361 13.50 -28.35 -20.77
C GLY A 361 14.67 -27.64 -20.11
N LYS A 362 14.40 -26.95 -19.00
CA LYS A 362 15.41 -26.23 -18.22
C LYS A 362 15.19 -26.44 -16.73
N LEU A 363 16.25 -26.80 -16.02
CA LEU A 363 16.32 -26.78 -14.57
C LEU A 363 17.20 -25.59 -14.16
N ARG A 364 16.80 -24.83 -13.15
CA ARG A 364 17.61 -23.73 -12.62
C ARG A 364 17.52 -23.66 -11.11
N ALA A 365 18.62 -23.30 -10.49
CA ALA A 365 18.71 -23.05 -9.05
C ALA A 365 19.57 -21.81 -8.78
N SER A 366 19.25 -21.06 -7.74
CA SER A 366 20.04 -19.92 -7.28
C SER A 366 20.06 -19.82 -5.77
N TYR A 367 21.16 -19.28 -5.26
CA TYR A 367 21.34 -18.95 -3.86
C TYR A 367 22.14 -17.65 -3.74
N GLY A 368 21.68 -16.71 -2.93
CA GLY A 368 22.41 -15.45 -2.75
C GLY A 368 21.95 -14.65 -1.55
N THR A 369 22.71 -13.59 -1.25
CA THR A 369 22.42 -12.63 -0.20
C THR A 369 22.09 -11.27 -0.80
N THR A 370 21.20 -10.54 -0.15
CA THR A 370 20.84 -9.15 -0.49
C THR A 370 20.64 -8.37 0.80
N GLY A 371 20.87 -7.06 0.77
CA GLY A 371 20.57 -6.17 1.89
C GLY A 371 19.41 -5.21 1.63
N SER A 372 18.91 -4.61 2.71
CA SER A 372 17.96 -3.49 2.66
C SER A 372 18.51 -2.32 3.46
N ASP A 373 18.38 -1.12 2.91
CA ASP A 373 18.62 0.15 3.59
C ASP A 373 17.39 1.07 3.54
N GLN A 374 16.20 0.48 3.34
CA GLN A 374 14.93 1.18 3.26
C GLN A 374 14.42 1.61 4.65
N ILE A 375 15.25 2.40 5.32
CA ILE A 375 15.00 3.03 6.62
C ILE A 375 14.98 4.55 6.44
N GLY A 376 14.53 5.26 7.48
CA GLY A 376 14.68 6.72 7.50
C GLY A 376 16.16 7.14 7.44
N ASP A 377 16.41 8.37 7.02
CA ASP A 377 17.75 8.93 6.98
C ASP A 377 18.22 9.32 8.40
N TYR A 378 19.53 9.19 8.65
CA TYR A 378 20.20 9.59 9.89
C TYR A 378 19.65 8.97 11.19
N GLN A 379 19.01 7.80 11.10
CA GLN A 379 18.34 7.16 12.25
C GLN A 379 19.31 6.66 13.33
N TYR A 380 20.61 6.60 13.04
CA TYR A 380 21.65 6.22 13.99
C TYR A 380 22.11 7.38 14.90
N LEU A 381 21.81 8.64 14.55
CA LEU A 381 22.22 9.82 15.31
C LEU A 381 21.31 10.08 16.51
N ASP A 382 21.88 10.59 17.60
CA ASP A 382 21.10 11.38 18.56
C ASP A 382 20.74 12.72 17.93
N THR A 383 19.47 13.07 17.97
CA THR A 383 18.97 14.31 17.36
C THR A 383 18.20 15.10 18.38
N TYR A 384 18.18 16.41 18.19
CA TYR A 384 17.33 17.35 18.92
C TYR A 384 16.31 17.92 17.95
N THR A 385 15.09 18.17 18.44
CA THR A 385 14.08 18.93 17.70
C THR A 385 13.74 20.20 18.45
N SER A 386 13.28 21.20 17.71
CA SER A 386 12.68 22.39 18.29
C SER A 386 11.42 21.99 19.07
N SER A 387 11.35 22.35 20.34
CA SER A 387 10.16 22.09 21.17
C SER A 387 8.94 22.88 20.68
N GLY A 388 9.13 23.95 19.91
CA GLY A 388 8.09 24.92 19.57
C GLY A 388 7.55 25.71 20.77
N VAL A 389 8.01 25.40 21.98
CA VAL A 389 7.64 26.08 23.22
C VAL A 389 8.62 27.22 23.44
N LEU A 390 8.06 28.42 23.58
CA LEU A 390 8.81 29.62 23.89
C LEU A 390 9.04 29.67 25.41
N TYR A 391 10.29 29.78 25.82
CA TYR A 391 10.69 30.13 27.18
C TYR A 391 11.46 31.44 27.12
N ASP A 392 10.90 32.50 27.72
CA ASP A 392 11.43 33.88 27.63
C ASP A 392 11.67 34.35 26.17
N GLY A 393 10.77 33.98 25.27
CA GLY A 393 10.87 34.33 23.84
C GLY A 393 11.86 33.48 23.04
N VAL A 394 12.59 32.55 23.67
CA VAL A 394 13.53 31.63 23.01
C VAL A 394 12.89 30.27 22.83
N VAL A 395 13.03 29.69 21.64
CA VAL A 395 12.54 28.33 21.38
C VAL A 395 13.57 27.32 21.88
N GLY A 396 13.16 26.48 22.83
CA GLY A 396 14.04 25.45 23.39
C GLY A 396 14.22 24.23 22.47
N LEU A 397 15.31 23.50 22.66
CA LEU A 397 15.56 22.20 22.03
C LEU A 397 15.17 21.07 22.99
N GLN A 398 14.63 19.98 22.44
CA GLN A 398 14.38 18.74 23.17
C GLN A 398 14.97 17.55 22.42
N PRO A 399 15.53 16.54 23.12
CA PRO A 399 15.97 15.31 22.47
C PRO A 399 14.82 14.65 21.69
N SER A 400 15.10 14.19 20.48
CA SER A 400 14.12 13.56 19.59
C SER A 400 14.50 12.14 19.16
N ARG A 401 15.76 11.73 19.33
CA ARG A 401 16.23 10.37 19.06
C ARG A 401 17.43 9.99 19.91
N LEU A 402 17.57 8.69 20.19
CA LEU A 402 18.74 8.09 20.82
C LEU A 402 19.77 7.65 19.79
N PHE A 403 21.04 7.88 20.09
CA PHE A 403 22.18 7.42 19.29
C PHE A 403 22.28 5.88 19.28
N ASN A 404 22.50 5.29 18.11
CA ASN A 404 22.80 3.87 17.96
C ASN A 404 23.80 3.64 16.80
N PRO A 405 25.11 3.53 17.10
CA PRO A 405 26.14 3.35 16.06
C PRO A 405 26.07 1.96 15.40
N ASP A 406 25.48 0.97 16.09
CA ASP A 406 25.38 -0.41 15.64
C ASP A 406 24.24 -0.62 14.63
N PHE A 407 23.46 0.43 14.35
CA PHE A 407 22.39 0.37 13.35
C PHE A 407 22.98 0.18 11.95
N GLY A 408 22.75 -0.99 11.38
CA GLY A 408 23.36 -1.48 10.15
C GLY A 408 22.39 -2.27 9.27
N TRP A 409 22.88 -2.89 8.21
CA TRP A 409 22.06 -3.55 7.18
C TRP A 409 21.20 -4.72 7.66
N GLU A 410 19.96 -4.80 7.16
CA GLU A 410 19.20 -6.07 7.14
C GLU A 410 19.83 -7.02 6.12
N THR A 411 19.90 -8.33 6.42
CA THR A 411 20.41 -9.34 5.48
C THR A 411 19.33 -10.34 5.13
N ASN A 412 19.10 -10.56 3.83
CA ASN A 412 18.16 -11.53 3.30
C ASN A 412 18.90 -12.59 2.47
N LYS A 413 18.77 -13.86 2.87
CA LYS A 413 19.29 -15.03 2.16
C LYS A 413 18.18 -15.63 1.30
N LYS A 414 18.38 -15.67 -0.01
CA LYS A 414 17.40 -16.11 -1.00
C LYS A 414 17.85 -17.40 -1.66
N MET A 415 16.94 -18.35 -1.79
CA MET A 415 17.12 -19.61 -2.50
C MET A 415 15.94 -19.82 -3.43
N GLU A 416 16.20 -20.28 -4.64
CA GLU A 416 15.16 -20.65 -5.60
C GLU A 416 15.57 -21.89 -6.38
N CYS A 417 14.62 -22.77 -6.64
CA CYS A 417 14.75 -23.90 -7.56
C CYS A 417 13.53 -23.89 -8.49
N ALA A 418 13.74 -23.98 -9.80
CA ALA A 418 12.66 -24.00 -10.77
C ALA A 418 12.94 -24.96 -11.93
N ILE A 419 11.87 -25.59 -12.41
CA ILE A 419 11.83 -26.36 -13.64
C ILE A 419 10.88 -25.69 -14.63
N GLU A 420 11.34 -25.56 -15.86
CA GLU A 420 10.58 -25.04 -17.00
C GLU A 420 10.55 -26.15 -18.05
N SER A 421 9.36 -26.47 -18.57
CA SER A 421 9.21 -27.54 -19.56
C SER A 421 8.11 -27.23 -20.57
N GLY A 422 8.47 -27.38 -21.84
CA GLY A 422 7.60 -27.20 -23.00
C GLY A 422 7.45 -28.51 -23.76
N PHE A 423 6.21 -28.84 -24.12
CA PHE A 423 5.86 -30.06 -24.84
C PHE A 423 5.10 -29.75 -26.12
N LEU A 424 5.22 -30.67 -27.08
CA LEU A 424 4.47 -30.64 -28.34
C LEU A 424 4.66 -29.30 -29.08
N GLN A 425 5.92 -28.89 -29.28
CA GLN A 425 6.26 -27.57 -29.85
C GLN A 425 5.74 -26.41 -29.00
N ASP A 426 5.95 -26.52 -27.68
CA ASP A 426 5.56 -25.54 -26.65
C ASP A 426 4.04 -25.25 -26.61
N ARG A 427 3.22 -26.16 -27.15
CA ARG A 427 1.76 -26.09 -27.01
C ARG A 427 1.29 -26.30 -25.58
N ILE A 428 2.09 -26.99 -24.76
CA ILE A 428 1.89 -27.07 -23.31
C ILE A 428 3.22 -26.65 -22.68
N PHE A 429 3.24 -25.52 -21.99
CA PHE A 429 4.43 -25.01 -21.33
C PHE A 429 4.11 -24.75 -19.87
N PHE A 430 4.88 -25.31 -18.96
CA PHE A 430 4.74 -25.03 -17.54
C PHE A 430 6.05 -24.59 -16.91
N THR A 431 5.92 -23.79 -15.86
CA THR A 431 7.00 -23.48 -14.92
C THR A 431 6.54 -23.86 -13.53
N PHE A 432 7.36 -24.62 -12.82
CA PHE A 432 7.19 -24.86 -11.40
C PHE A 432 8.41 -24.32 -10.66
N ALA A 433 8.20 -23.44 -9.69
CA ALA A 433 9.26 -22.84 -8.90
C ALA A 433 8.96 -22.98 -7.40
N TRP A 434 10.00 -23.26 -6.63
CA TRP A 434 10.02 -23.15 -5.18
C TRP A 434 11.04 -22.09 -4.79
N TYR A 435 10.67 -21.24 -3.84
CA TYR A 435 11.57 -20.24 -3.30
C TYR A 435 11.54 -20.18 -1.77
N GLN A 436 12.62 -19.68 -1.20
CA GLN A 436 12.78 -19.40 0.21
C GLN A 436 13.64 -18.16 0.41
N ASN A 437 13.09 -17.18 1.12
CA ASN A 437 13.77 -15.96 1.53
C ASN A 437 13.82 -15.94 3.06
N ARG A 438 15.02 -15.79 3.65
CA ARG A 438 15.24 -15.68 5.09
C ARG A 438 15.89 -14.35 5.41
N SER A 439 15.12 -13.46 6.03
CA SER A 439 15.59 -12.16 6.50
C SER A 439 15.99 -12.24 7.99
N SER A 440 17.13 -11.65 8.32
CA SER A 440 17.67 -11.49 9.67
C SER A 440 18.10 -10.04 9.91
N ASN A 441 18.25 -9.65 11.18
CA ASN A 441 18.62 -8.29 11.61
C ASN A 441 17.57 -7.25 11.16
N GLN A 442 16.32 -7.49 11.54
CA GLN A 442 15.17 -6.69 11.10
C GLN A 442 15.37 -5.22 11.50
N LEU A 443 15.15 -4.30 10.57
CA LEU A 443 15.26 -2.86 10.83
C LEU A 443 13.96 -2.35 11.43
N VAL A 444 13.92 -2.21 12.75
CA VAL A 444 12.68 -1.84 13.48
C VAL A 444 12.96 -0.84 14.60
N GLY A 445 11.91 -0.12 15.00
CA GLY A 445 11.89 0.59 16.27
C GLY A 445 11.60 -0.38 17.41
N ILE A 446 12.52 -0.48 18.37
CA ILE A 446 12.37 -1.27 19.59
C ILE A 446 11.75 -0.37 20.66
N PRO A 447 10.54 -0.68 21.17
CA PRO A 447 9.91 0.09 22.22
C PRO A 447 10.77 0.14 23.49
N LEU A 448 10.78 1.31 24.13
CA LEU A 448 11.47 1.52 25.40
C LEU A 448 10.47 1.78 26.53
N ALA A 449 10.91 1.54 27.77
CA ALA A 449 10.15 1.96 28.94
C ALA A 449 10.04 3.49 28.95
N SER A 450 8.86 4.01 29.30
CA SER A 450 8.60 5.45 29.35
C SER A 450 9.53 6.21 30.31
N THR A 451 10.08 5.52 31.31
CA THR A 451 11.10 6.06 32.24
C THR A 451 12.40 6.47 31.54
N SER A 452 12.67 5.97 30.34
CA SER A 452 13.82 6.38 29.53
C SER A 452 13.69 7.78 28.92
N GLY A 453 12.49 8.37 28.93
CA GLY A 453 12.18 9.62 28.23
C GLY A 453 11.92 9.45 26.73
N PHE A 454 12.03 8.23 26.19
CA PHE A 454 11.76 7.91 24.79
C PHE A 454 10.77 6.74 24.67
N SER A 455 9.97 6.72 23.60
CA SER A 455 9.01 5.63 23.35
C SER A 455 9.63 4.43 22.62
N SER A 456 10.72 4.65 21.87
CA SER A 456 11.46 3.61 21.15
C SER A 456 12.84 4.11 20.72
N TYR A 457 13.70 3.19 20.29
CA TYR A 457 14.93 3.51 19.56
C TYR A 457 15.08 2.62 18.32
N GLN A 458 15.79 3.09 17.29
CA GLN A 458 16.00 2.35 16.05
C GLN A 458 17.16 1.36 16.23
N ALA A 459 16.94 0.09 15.88
CA ALA A 459 17.95 -0.95 16.01
C ALA A 459 17.70 -2.12 15.06
N ASN A 460 18.70 -2.99 14.93
CA ASN A 460 18.54 -4.30 14.30
C ASN A 460 17.99 -5.30 15.33
N LEU A 461 16.77 -5.75 15.13
CA LEU A 461 16.17 -6.80 15.95
C LEU A 461 16.65 -8.17 15.48
N ASP A 462 17.16 -9.00 16.40
CA ASP A 462 17.52 -10.41 16.14
C ASP A 462 16.26 -11.29 16.01
N ALA A 463 15.52 -11.06 14.93
CA ALA A 463 14.40 -11.88 14.51
C ALA A 463 14.69 -12.46 13.12
N LEU A 464 14.50 -13.78 12.98
CA LEU A 464 14.63 -14.50 11.72
C LEU A 464 13.24 -14.73 11.12
N VAL A 465 12.99 -14.09 9.99
CA VAL A 465 11.72 -14.16 9.27
C VAL A 465 11.92 -14.94 7.97
N GLN A 466 11.03 -15.88 7.68
CA GLN A 466 11.04 -16.62 6.43
C GLN A 466 9.80 -16.30 5.59
N ASN A 467 10.00 -16.10 4.29
CA ASN A 467 8.96 -16.11 3.28
C ASN A 467 9.29 -17.22 2.27
N SER A 468 8.38 -18.16 2.05
CA SER A 468 8.64 -19.29 1.15
C SER A 468 7.36 -19.71 0.45
N GLY A 469 7.48 -20.11 -0.80
CA GLY A 469 6.31 -20.44 -1.59
C GLY A 469 6.58 -21.37 -2.76
N LEU A 470 5.47 -21.78 -3.36
CA LEU A 470 5.42 -22.52 -4.61
C LEU A 470 4.71 -21.65 -5.64
N GLU A 471 5.24 -21.61 -6.84
CA GLU A 471 4.66 -20.93 -7.99
C GLU A 471 4.55 -21.90 -9.14
N PHE A 472 3.37 -21.93 -9.74
CA PHE A 472 3.10 -22.73 -10.91
C PHE A 472 2.47 -21.85 -11.98
N THR A 473 3.00 -21.92 -13.20
CA THR A 473 2.40 -21.33 -14.39
C THR A 473 2.18 -22.42 -15.42
N LEU A 474 1.09 -22.31 -16.17
CA LEU A 474 0.75 -23.18 -17.27
C LEU A 474 0.24 -22.32 -18.41
N ARG A 475 0.87 -22.45 -19.58
CA ARG A 475 0.42 -21.88 -20.83
C ARG A 475 0.08 -23.01 -21.77
N THR A 476 -1.12 -22.97 -22.35
CA THR A 476 -1.54 -23.93 -23.37
C THR A 476 -2.02 -23.23 -24.63
N GLN A 477 -1.62 -23.81 -25.78
CA GLN A 477 -2.18 -23.50 -27.09
C GLN A 477 -3.19 -24.58 -27.45
N ASN A 478 -4.42 -24.41 -26.97
CA ASN A 478 -5.49 -25.41 -27.08
C ASN A 478 -5.83 -25.68 -28.54
N ILE A 479 -6.11 -24.63 -29.33
CA ILE A 479 -6.39 -24.73 -30.77
C ILE A 479 -5.58 -23.67 -31.51
N SER A 480 -4.95 -24.04 -32.62
CA SER A 480 -4.17 -23.11 -33.46
C SER A 480 -4.39 -23.44 -34.93
N ASN A 481 -5.50 -22.94 -35.48
CA ASN A 481 -5.86 -23.13 -36.88
C ASN A 481 -6.03 -21.77 -37.56
N LYS A 482 -6.11 -21.73 -38.89
CA LYS A 482 -6.19 -20.48 -39.68
C LYS A 482 -7.32 -19.54 -39.25
N ASN A 483 -8.47 -20.09 -38.86
CA ASN A 483 -9.68 -19.31 -38.57
C ASN A 483 -9.95 -19.15 -37.07
N PHE A 484 -9.37 -19.99 -36.22
CA PHE A 484 -9.63 -20.02 -34.79
C PHE A 484 -8.36 -20.33 -34.01
N ASN A 485 -8.04 -19.45 -33.06
CA ASN A 485 -6.94 -19.61 -32.14
C ASN A 485 -7.47 -19.47 -30.71
N TRP A 486 -7.14 -20.43 -29.86
CA TRP A 486 -7.46 -20.40 -28.44
C TRP A 486 -6.23 -20.75 -27.62
N SER A 487 -5.84 -19.82 -26.74
CA SER A 487 -4.81 -20.03 -25.73
C SER A 487 -5.35 -19.82 -24.32
N THR A 488 -4.79 -20.56 -23.36
CA THR A 488 -5.08 -20.43 -21.94
C THR A 488 -3.78 -20.17 -21.19
N ASN A 489 -3.80 -19.21 -20.27
CA ASN A 489 -2.73 -18.99 -19.31
C ASN A 489 -3.31 -19.16 -17.91
N PHE A 490 -2.71 -20.04 -17.13
CA PHE A 490 -3.05 -20.27 -15.73
C PHE A 490 -1.83 -20.00 -14.87
N ASN A 491 -2.02 -19.38 -13.72
CA ASN A 491 -0.99 -19.25 -12.71
C ASN A 491 -1.59 -19.43 -11.32
N ILE A 492 -0.82 -20.03 -10.42
CA ILE A 492 -1.15 -20.16 -9.00
C ILE A 492 0.11 -20.03 -8.15
N THR A 493 -0.01 -19.26 -7.08
CA THR A 493 1.05 -19.05 -6.10
C THR A 493 0.51 -19.40 -4.72
N SER A 494 1.27 -20.16 -3.94
CA SER A 494 1.05 -20.34 -2.50
C SER A 494 2.27 -19.80 -1.77
N ASN A 495 2.07 -18.75 -0.97
CA ASN A 495 3.13 -18.12 -0.19
C ASN A 495 2.85 -18.29 1.30
N ARG A 496 3.90 -18.50 2.10
CA ARG A 496 3.83 -18.56 3.56
C ARG A 496 4.91 -17.69 4.17
N ASN A 497 4.49 -16.79 5.06
CA ASN A 497 5.37 -16.03 5.94
C ASN A 497 5.42 -16.68 7.32
N LYS A 498 6.59 -16.71 7.96
CA LYS A 498 6.78 -17.26 9.30
C LYS A 498 7.87 -16.51 10.07
N LEU A 499 7.62 -16.21 11.34
CA LEU A 499 8.66 -15.89 12.31
C LEU A 499 9.33 -17.19 12.78
N LEU A 500 10.55 -17.45 12.33
CA LEU A 500 11.27 -18.68 12.68
C LEU A 500 11.96 -18.60 14.04
N ARG A 501 12.52 -17.45 14.37
CA ARG A 501 13.28 -17.23 15.61
C ARG A 501 13.14 -15.80 16.07
N PHE A 502 12.92 -15.61 17.36
CA PHE A 502 13.04 -14.33 18.05
C PHE A 502 13.41 -14.67 19.50
N PRO A 503 14.70 -14.54 19.88
CA PRO A 503 15.16 -14.79 21.24
C PRO A 503 14.39 -13.94 22.25
N ASN A 504 13.98 -14.54 23.36
CA ASN A 504 13.21 -13.89 24.43
C ASN A 504 11.90 -13.19 23.97
N LEU A 505 11.22 -13.71 22.94
CA LEU A 505 9.94 -13.13 22.48
C LEU A 505 8.92 -12.99 23.63
N ALA A 506 8.82 -13.99 24.51
CA ALA A 506 7.88 -13.98 25.63
C ALA A 506 8.13 -12.84 26.63
N GLY A 507 9.40 -12.52 26.91
CA GLY A 507 9.79 -11.41 27.79
C GLY A 507 9.92 -10.06 27.07
N SER A 508 9.69 -10.02 25.76
CA SER A 508 9.80 -8.79 24.95
C SER A 508 8.49 -8.03 24.88
N THR A 509 8.55 -6.77 24.45
CA THR A 509 7.38 -5.92 24.15
C THR A 509 6.53 -6.45 22.99
N TYR A 510 7.01 -7.46 22.24
CA TYR A 510 6.32 -8.07 21.10
C TYR A 510 5.60 -9.37 21.45
N SER A 511 5.60 -9.78 22.73
CA SER A 511 4.92 -11.01 23.19
C SER A 511 3.42 -11.03 22.88
N GLN A 512 2.79 -9.86 22.76
CA GLN A 512 1.38 -9.69 22.36
C GLN A 512 1.19 -9.35 20.88
N THR A 513 2.21 -9.55 20.06
CA THR A 513 2.17 -9.24 18.62
C THR A 513 2.57 -10.44 17.78
N TYR A 514 3.64 -11.15 18.16
CA TYR A 514 4.17 -12.24 17.34
C TYR A 514 4.06 -13.60 18.03
N ARG A 515 4.07 -14.66 17.21
CA ARG A 515 4.17 -16.06 17.66
C ARG A 515 5.21 -16.77 16.81
N ILE A 516 6.12 -17.51 17.45
CA ILE A 516 7.08 -18.35 16.72
C ILE A 516 6.32 -19.39 15.89
N GLY A 517 6.74 -19.58 14.64
CA GLY A 517 6.12 -20.49 13.68
C GLY A 517 4.92 -19.92 12.92
N MET A 518 4.42 -18.74 13.30
CA MET A 518 3.29 -18.07 12.66
C MET A 518 3.72 -16.88 11.78
N PRO A 519 2.88 -16.42 10.85
CA PRO A 519 3.11 -15.18 10.11
C PRO A 519 3.21 -13.95 11.02
N LEU A 520 3.94 -12.92 10.57
CA LEU A 520 4.14 -11.68 11.32
C LEU A 520 2.87 -10.85 11.51
N ASN A 521 1.88 -11.02 10.64
CA ASN A 521 0.61 -10.30 10.66
C ASN A 521 -0.53 -11.10 11.32
N VAL A 522 -0.19 -12.09 12.14
CA VAL A 522 -1.17 -12.85 12.93
C VAL A 522 -2.00 -11.89 13.78
N GLN A 523 -3.30 -12.14 13.85
CA GLN A 523 -4.19 -11.44 14.77
C GLN A 523 -4.36 -12.27 16.04
N LEU A 524 -4.20 -11.62 17.20
CA LEU A 524 -4.61 -12.20 18.48
C LEU A 524 -6.05 -11.78 18.77
N LEU A 525 -6.89 -12.76 19.08
CA LEU A 525 -8.34 -12.61 19.16
C LEU A 525 -8.89 -13.30 20.41
N TYR A 526 -10.01 -12.78 20.91
CA TYR A 526 -10.85 -13.52 21.86
C TYR A 526 -11.49 -14.72 21.17
N ASN A 527 -11.69 -15.81 21.91
CA ASN A 527 -12.46 -16.95 21.41
C ASN A 527 -13.96 -16.70 21.59
N TYR A 528 -14.68 -16.36 20.51
CA TYR A 528 -16.13 -16.17 20.56
C TYR A 528 -16.87 -17.52 20.68
N THR A 529 -17.80 -17.61 21.63
CA THR A 529 -18.57 -18.84 21.93
C THR A 529 -20.06 -18.73 21.58
N GLY A 530 -20.52 -17.59 21.05
CA GLY A 530 -21.93 -17.36 20.70
C GLY A 530 -22.58 -16.24 21.50
N VAL A 531 -23.89 -16.08 21.34
CA VAL A 531 -24.72 -15.20 22.18
C VAL A 531 -25.24 -16.02 23.35
N ASN A 532 -25.10 -15.52 24.58
CA ASN A 532 -25.69 -16.16 25.77
C ASN A 532 -27.22 -16.04 25.71
N PRO A 533 -27.99 -17.14 25.66
CA PRO A 533 -29.45 -17.09 25.49
C PRO A 533 -30.19 -16.43 26.65
N GLN A 534 -29.60 -16.39 27.85
CA GLN A 534 -30.23 -15.81 29.04
C GLN A 534 -29.97 -14.31 29.15
N THR A 535 -28.74 -13.87 28.86
CA THR A 535 -28.36 -12.46 29.00
C THR A 535 -28.44 -11.68 27.69
N GLY A 536 -28.47 -12.37 26.55
CA GLY A 536 -28.45 -11.76 25.22
C GLY A 536 -27.13 -11.13 24.81
N LEU A 537 -26.05 -11.34 25.58
CA LEU A 537 -24.73 -10.76 25.33
C LEU A 537 -23.83 -11.72 24.55
N TYR A 538 -22.90 -11.18 23.76
CA TYR A 538 -21.82 -12.00 23.22
C TYR A 538 -21.00 -12.63 24.34
N SER A 539 -20.64 -13.90 24.17
CA SER A 539 -19.85 -14.69 25.12
C SER A 539 -18.50 -15.07 24.52
N PHE A 540 -17.50 -15.15 25.39
CA PHE A 540 -16.13 -15.49 25.03
C PHE A 540 -15.55 -16.47 26.05
N SER A 541 -14.60 -17.31 25.62
CA SER A 541 -13.87 -18.17 26.55
C SER A 541 -12.92 -17.36 27.42
N ASP A 542 -12.99 -17.59 28.72
CA ASP A 542 -11.95 -17.28 29.69
C ASP A 542 -10.88 -18.40 29.60
N LEU A 543 -9.70 -18.05 29.08
CA LEU A 543 -8.61 -18.98 28.81
C LEU A 543 -7.73 -19.20 30.03
N ASN A 544 -7.67 -18.25 30.97
CA ASN A 544 -6.86 -18.36 32.18
C ASN A 544 -7.68 -18.86 33.40
N SER A 545 -9.00 -18.97 33.27
CA SER A 545 -9.96 -19.41 34.28
C SER A 545 -9.99 -18.52 35.54
N ASP A 546 -9.76 -17.22 35.40
CA ASP A 546 -9.82 -16.25 36.51
C ASP A 546 -11.22 -15.66 36.76
N GLY A 547 -12.21 -16.06 35.96
CA GLY A 547 -13.60 -15.63 36.03
C GLY A 547 -13.89 -14.34 35.27
N LYS A 548 -12.94 -13.82 34.50
CA LYS A 548 -13.09 -12.61 33.68
C LYS A 548 -12.60 -12.87 32.25
N VAL A 549 -13.04 -12.00 31.33
CA VAL A 549 -12.51 -11.97 29.96
C VAL A 549 -11.71 -10.67 29.81
N SER A 550 -10.39 -10.76 29.82
CA SER A 550 -9.47 -9.62 29.77
C SER A 550 -8.48 -9.70 28.61
N ASN A 551 -7.91 -8.54 28.29
CA ASN A 551 -6.76 -8.42 27.40
C ASN A 551 -5.56 -7.97 28.24
N PRO A 552 -4.40 -8.64 28.12
CA PRO A 552 -4.07 -9.63 27.09
C PRO A 552 -4.50 -11.09 27.36
N GLU A 553 -4.86 -11.45 28.59
CA GLU A 553 -4.88 -12.84 29.07
C GLU A 553 -5.75 -13.79 28.21
N ASP A 554 -6.93 -13.36 27.76
CA ASP A 554 -7.86 -14.19 26.98
C ASP A 554 -7.85 -13.90 25.49
N ARG A 555 -7.24 -12.78 25.09
CA ARG A 555 -7.09 -12.40 23.69
C ARG A 555 -5.86 -13.07 23.08
N GLN A 556 -5.88 -14.40 23.03
CA GLN A 556 -4.72 -15.22 22.66
C GLN A 556 -4.92 -16.11 21.43
N ILE A 557 -6.14 -16.21 20.89
CA ILE A 557 -6.41 -17.04 19.69
C ILE A 557 -5.76 -16.42 18.47
N THR A 558 -4.89 -17.17 17.80
CA THR A 558 -4.18 -16.72 16.61
C THR A 558 -5.00 -16.94 15.34
N ALA A 559 -5.21 -15.89 14.56
CA ALA A 559 -5.76 -15.99 13.21
C ALA A 559 -4.73 -15.57 12.15
N ASP A 560 -4.47 -16.47 11.21
CA ASP A 560 -3.69 -16.21 10.00
C ASP A 560 -4.61 -15.69 8.88
N LEU A 561 -4.38 -14.42 8.48
CA LEU A 561 -5.11 -13.74 7.42
C LEU A 561 -4.32 -13.70 6.10
N THR A 562 -3.15 -14.35 6.03
CA THR A 562 -2.38 -14.40 4.79
C THR A 562 -3.13 -15.24 3.73
N PRO A 563 -3.13 -14.82 2.45
CA PRO A 563 -3.70 -15.64 1.38
C PRO A 563 -3.01 -17.01 1.32
N ARG A 564 -3.79 -18.10 1.40
CA ARG A 564 -3.25 -19.47 1.34
C ARG A 564 -2.74 -19.78 -0.05
N TYR A 565 -3.48 -19.36 -1.07
CA TYR A 565 -3.08 -19.35 -2.47
C TYR A 565 -3.91 -18.34 -3.26
N PHE A 566 -3.36 -17.88 -4.36
CA PHE A 566 -4.01 -16.97 -5.30
C PHE A 566 -3.49 -17.22 -6.70
N GLY A 567 -4.27 -16.80 -7.71
CA GLY A 567 -3.92 -17.06 -9.09
C GLY A 567 -4.88 -16.42 -10.08
N GLY A 568 -4.67 -16.78 -11.34
CA GLY A 568 -5.45 -16.31 -12.46
C GLY A 568 -5.62 -17.37 -13.53
N LEU A 569 -6.73 -17.27 -14.26
CA LEU A 569 -7.01 -18.04 -15.46
C LEU A 569 -7.41 -17.05 -16.56
N GLN A 570 -6.50 -16.81 -17.49
CA GLN A 570 -6.74 -15.99 -18.67
C GLN A 570 -7.02 -16.88 -19.88
N ASN A 571 -8.02 -16.51 -20.66
CA ASN A 571 -8.25 -17.10 -21.98
C ASN A 571 -8.26 -16.01 -23.03
N GLN A 572 -7.64 -16.31 -24.17
CA GLN A 572 -7.68 -15.49 -25.36
C GLN A 572 -8.19 -16.33 -26.52
N LEU A 573 -9.32 -15.90 -27.10
CA LEU A 573 -9.96 -16.54 -28.23
C LEU A 573 -9.94 -15.56 -29.41
N SER A 574 -9.46 -16.00 -30.56
CA SER A 574 -9.48 -15.22 -31.79
C SER A 574 -10.20 -15.99 -32.88
N TYR A 575 -11.20 -15.38 -33.53
CA TYR A 575 -11.97 -15.97 -34.63
C TYR A 575 -12.15 -14.98 -35.78
N LYS A 576 -11.55 -15.25 -36.94
CA LYS A 576 -11.70 -14.46 -38.18
C LYS A 576 -11.66 -12.92 -37.98
N GLY A 577 -10.70 -12.43 -37.19
CA GLY A 577 -10.52 -10.99 -36.90
C GLY A 577 -11.18 -10.49 -35.60
N TRP A 578 -12.11 -11.26 -35.01
CA TRP A 578 -12.63 -11.00 -33.67
C TRP A 578 -11.69 -11.56 -32.62
N ARG A 579 -11.54 -10.85 -31.50
CA ARG A 579 -10.75 -11.27 -30.34
C ARG A 579 -11.55 -11.05 -29.07
N LEU A 580 -11.60 -12.08 -28.22
CA LEU A 580 -12.16 -12.05 -26.88
C LEU A 580 -11.08 -12.45 -25.88
N ASP A 581 -10.81 -11.58 -24.92
CA ASP A 581 -9.92 -11.82 -23.80
C ASP A 581 -10.71 -11.70 -22.50
N PHE A 582 -10.54 -12.68 -21.61
CA PHE A 582 -11.10 -12.60 -20.27
C PHE A 582 -10.15 -13.22 -19.25
N LEU A 583 -10.12 -12.64 -18.05
CA LEU A 583 -9.30 -13.06 -16.94
C LEU A 583 -10.17 -13.32 -15.72
N PHE A 584 -10.14 -14.55 -15.20
CA PHE A 584 -10.63 -14.84 -13.86
C PHE A 584 -9.48 -14.76 -12.87
N GLN A 585 -9.61 -13.93 -11.83
CA GLN A 585 -8.70 -13.89 -10.70
C GLN A 585 -9.35 -14.60 -9.51
N PHE A 586 -8.59 -15.46 -8.82
CA PHE A 586 -9.06 -16.14 -7.61
C PHE A 586 -8.09 -15.99 -6.45
N VAL A 587 -8.63 -15.99 -5.23
CA VAL A 587 -7.87 -15.94 -3.97
C VAL A 587 -8.57 -16.82 -2.94
N LYS A 588 -7.81 -17.65 -2.21
CA LYS A 588 -8.27 -18.35 -1.01
C LYS A 588 -7.66 -17.68 0.22
N GLN A 589 -8.48 -17.01 1.03
CA GLN A 589 -8.02 -16.28 2.21
C GLN A 589 -9.11 -16.13 3.26
N LYS A 590 -8.69 -15.81 4.48
CA LYS A 590 -9.57 -15.26 5.51
C LYS A 590 -9.35 -13.75 5.57
N SER A 591 -10.37 -13.00 5.99
CA SER A 591 -10.23 -11.57 6.26
C SER A 591 -11.04 -11.17 7.48
N LYS A 592 -10.69 -10.02 8.06
CA LYS A 592 -11.53 -9.39 9.07
C LYS A 592 -12.76 -8.78 8.38
N ILE A 593 -13.95 -9.05 8.91
CA ILE A 593 -15.18 -8.36 8.50
C ILE A 593 -15.13 -6.90 8.97
N ALA A 594 -15.86 -6.02 8.30
CA ALA A 594 -15.96 -4.63 8.75
C ALA A 594 -16.43 -4.60 10.21
N ALA A 595 -15.74 -3.81 11.04
CA ALA A 595 -16.13 -3.61 12.43
C ALA A 595 -17.55 -3.06 12.47
N LEU A 596 -18.37 -3.63 13.36
CA LEU A 596 -19.73 -3.18 13.58
C LEU A 596 -19.71 -2.12 14.68
N GLU A 597 -20.31 -0.96 14.42
CA GLU A 597 -20.69 -0.05 15.50
C GLU A 597 -21.68 -0.75 16.43
N THR A 598 -21.69 -0.40 17.71
CA THR A 598 -22.61 -1.01 18.68
C THR A 598 -24.06 -0.81 18.21
N PRO A 599 -24.82 -1.90 17.94
CA PRO A 599 -26.19 -1.79 17.46
C PRO A 599 -27.10 -1.15 18.51
N GLY A 600 -27.80 -0.10 18.12
CA GLY A 600 -28.62 0.71 19.01
C GLY A 600 -28.08 2.11 19.27
N LEU A 601 -26.83 2.43 18.92
CA LEU A 601 -26.32 3.82 18.84
C LEU A 601 -26.96 4.58 17.66
N MET A 602 -26.77 5.91 17.62
CA MET A 602 -27.25 6.77 16.51
C MET A 602 -26.38 6.59 15.25
N ALA A 603 -26.25 5.35 14.79
CA ALA A 603 -25.51 4.93 13.62
C ALA A 603 -26.29 3.82 12.91
N ASN A 604 -26.46 3.93 11.60
CA ASN A 604 -27.12 2.91 10.80
C ASN A 604 -26.29 1.62 10.75
N GLN A 605 -26.97 0.50 10.53
CA GLN A 605 -26.42 -0.84 10.66
C GLN A 605 -26.76 -1.70 9.44
N PRO A 606 -25.96 -2.71 9.09
CA PRO A 606 -26.33 -3.72 8.11
C PRO A 606 -27.64 -4.44 8.48
N VAL A 607 -28.48 -4.76 7.49
CA VAL A 607 -29.79 -5.41 7.70
C VAL A 607 -29.67 -6.72 8.48
N ARG A 608 -28.59 -7.49 8.31
CA ARG A 608 -28.37 -8.74 9.05
C ARG A 608 -28.48 -8.60 10.58
N LEU A 609 -28.21 -7.42 11.12
CA LEU A 609 -28.30 -7.18 12.56
C LEU A 609 -29.75 -7.17 13.08
N THR A 610 -30.77 -7.23 12.22
CA THR A 610 -32.17 -7.41 12.65
C THR A 610 -32.40 -8.76 13.35
N ASP A 611 -31.55 -9.76 13.09
CA ASP A 611 -31.49 -11.07 13.77
C ASP A 611 -30.71 -11.00 15.09
N SER A 612 -31.10 -10.05 15.95
CA SER A 612 -30.52 -9.86 17.29
C SER A 612 -31.43 -10.39 18.37
N TRP A 613 -30.82 -10.78 19.49
CA TRP A 613 -31.51 -11.28 20.68
C TRP A 613 -32.53 -10.26 21.21
N LYS A 614 -33.72 -10.73 21.63
CA LYS A 614 -34.78 -9.86 22.17
C LYS A 614 -35.26 -10.27 23.55
N GLN A 615 -35.28 -11.57 23.84
CA GLN A 615 -35.78 -12.09 25.11
C GLN A 615 -35.05 -13.37 25.56
N PRO A 616 -35.05 -13.69 26.87
CA PRO A 616 -34.42 -14.90 27.39
C PRO A 616 -34.93 -16.18 26.70
N GLY A 617 -33.99 -17.01 26.24
CA GLY A 617 -34.25 -18.23 25.48
C GLY A 617 -34.05 -18.10 23.97
N ASP A 618 -33.96 -16.88 23.43
CA ASP A 618 -33.68 -16.66 22.01
C ASP A 618 -32.29 -17.20 21.61
N GLN A 619 -32.21 -17.85 20.45
CA GLN A 619 -30.97 -18.31 19.83
C GLN A 619 -30.73 -17.53 18.54
N THR A 620 -30.01 -16.41 18.65
CA THR A 620 -29.76 -15.48 17.53
C THR A 620 -28.28 -15.36 17.22
N ALA A 621 -27.95 -14.88 16.01
CA ALA A 621 -26.57 -14.64 15.62
C ALA A 621 -25.94 -13.43 16.32
N TYR A 622 -26.77 -12.46 16.72
CA TYR A 622 -26.32 -11.18 17.24
C TYR A 622 -26.88 -10.88 18.64
N GLN A 623 -26.09 -10.16 19.44
CA GLN A 623 -26.44 -9.77 20.81
C GLN A 623 -27.58 -8.73 20.83
N LEU A 624 -28.14 -8.50 22.01
CA LEU A 624 -29.13 -7.45 22.26
C LEU A 624 -28.64 -6.06 21.85
N TYR A 625 -29.59 -5.19 21.46
CA TYR A 625 -29.29 -3.79 21.16
C TYR A 625 -29.11 -2.96 22.43
N THR A 626 -28.23 -1.97 22.40
CA THR A 626 -28.03 -1.00 23.50
C THR A 626 -27.84 0.40 22.93
N ALA A 627 -28.43 1.41 23.59
CA ALA A 627 -28.24 2.81 23.27
C ALA A 627 -26.94 3.38 23.87
N GLY A 628 -26.12 2.52 24.50
CA GLY A 628 -24.82 2.84 25.08
C GLY A 628 -24.82 2.91 26.60
N TYR A 629 -25.98 2.76 27.26
CA TYR A 629 -26.09 2.82 28.72
C TYR A 629 -25.83 1.46 29.38
N ASN A 630 -25.96 0.36 28.64
CA ASN A 630 -25.56 -0.97 29.10
C ASN A 630 -24.06 -1.22 28.81
N SER A 631 -23.22 -0.95 29.81
CA SER A 631 -21.76 -1.10 29.70
C SER A 631 -21.32 -2.52 29.37
N ALA A 632 -22.03 -3.55 29.85
CA ALA A 632 -21.73 -4.94 29.53
C ALA A 632 -21.99 -5.25 28.04
N ALA A 633 -23.10 -4.77 27.49
CA ALA A 633 -23.41 -4.92 26.06
C ALA A 633 -22.44 -4.15 25.16
N VAL A 634 -22.02 -2.95 25.57
CA VAL A 634 -21.00 -2.17 24.84
C VAL A 634 -19.65 -2.90 24.87
N ASN A 635 -19.22 -3.40 26.03
CA ASN A 635 -17.97 -4.14 26.16
C ASN A 635 -17.98 -5.42 25.31
N ALA A 636 -19.07 -6.19 25.37
CA ALA A 636 -19.25 -7.40 24.57
C ALA A 636 -19.20 -7.12 23.06
N ALA A 637 -19.80 -6.01 22.58
CA ALA A 637 -19.70 -5.59 21.17
C ALA A 637 -18.26 -5.25 20.75
N GLN A 638 -17.50 -4.57 21.61
CA GLN A 638 -16.08 -4.26 21.36
C GLN A 638 -15.22 -5.53 21.32
N GLN A 639 -15.44 -6.46 22.25
CA GLN A 639 -14.77 -7.76 22.28
C GLN A 639 -15.12 -8.58 21.02
N TYR A 640 -16.38 -8.55 20.57
CA TYR A 640 -16.82 -9.22 19.33
C TYR A 640 -15.99 -8.77 18.12
N ASN A 641 -15.78 -7.46 17.96
CA ASN A 641 -14.95 -6.88 16.89
C ASN A 641 -13.46 -7.28 16.98
N SER A 642 -13.02 -7.83 18.12
CA SER A 642 -11.66 -8.32 18.38
C SER A 642 -11.61 -9.83 18.64
N SER A 643 -12.62 -10.57 18.18
CA SER A 643 -12.77 -12.02 18.40
C SER A 643 -12.68 -12.83 17.12
N THR A 644 -12.69 -14.16 17.25
CA THR A 644 -12.80 -15.10 16.13
C THR A 644 -14.04 -14.86 15.25
N ALA A 645 -15.13 -14.30 15.79
CA ALA A 645 -16.32 -13.94 15.02
C ALA A 645 -16.08 -12.80 14.01
N SER A 646 -15.06 -11.99 14.23
CA SER A 646 -14.66 -10.93 13.31
C SER A 646 -13.90 -11.46 12.08
N ILE A 647 -13.56 -12.75 12.04
CA ILE A 647 -12.82 -13.37 10.93
C ILE A 647 -13.75 -14.23 10.09
N ALA A 648 -13.82 -13.95 8.79
CA ALA A 648 -14.63 -14.69 7.84
C ALA A 648 -13.81 -15.23 6.68
N ASP A 649 -14.37 -16.22 5.97
CA ASP A 649 -13.85 -16.61 4.65
C ASP A 649 -14.08 -15.45 3.67
N ALA A 650 -12.99 -14.95 3.09
CA ALA A 650 -12.99 -13.85 2.12
C ALA A 650 -12.41 -14.33 0.78
N SER A 651 -12.55 -15.62 0.50
CA SER A 651 -12.17 -16.23 -0.76
C SER A 651 -13.11 -15.79 -1.87
N PHE A 652 -12.57 -15.55 -3.06
CA PHE A 652 -13.36 -15.12 -4.20
C PHE A 652 -12.79 -15.63 -5.52
N ILE A 653 -13.64 -15.63 -6.54
CA ILE A 653 -13.28 -15.66 -7.95
C ILE A 653 -13.99 -14.47 -8.59
N ARG A 654 -13.29 -13.67 -9.39
CA ARG A 654 -13.87 -12.53 -10.09
C ARG A 654 -13.36 -12.43 -11.52
N LEU A 655 -14.23 -12.00 -12.43
CA LEU A 655 -13.84 -11.53 -13.75
C LEU A 655 -13.16 -10.17 -13.61
N LYS A 656 -11.98 -10.01 -14.21
CA LYS A 656 -11.10 -8.85 -14.04
C LYS A 656 -11.18 -7.83 -15.17
#